data_AF-A0A9P1I4Z4-F1
#
_entry.id   AF-A0A9P1I4Z4-F1
#
_cell.length_a   1.000
_cell.length_b   1.000
_cell.length_c   1.000
_cell.angle_alpha   90.00
_cell.angle_beta   90.00
_cell.angle_gamma   90.00
#
_symmetry.space_group_name_H-M   'P 1'
#
loop_
_entity.id
_entity.type
_entity.pdbx_description
1 polymer ?
#
loop_
_entity_poly.entity_id
_entity_poly.type
_entity_poly.pdbx_seq_one_letter_code
_entity_poly.pdbx_strand_id
1 'polypeptide(L)'
;MDIEDVIGLDDGGARRTKGVAEIKIRTRKIKDIAPEEVNVESFVPGTQQKVWVRTWGCSHNTSDSEYMSGLLQKAGYNIVKNEQEADVWVLNSCTVKTPSEQQANNLLTQGQNDGKKIIMAGCVSQAAPNEPWLQDCSIVGVKQIDRIVEVVEETLKGNKVRLLTRNRPDAPLALPKMRKNQLIEVLSISTGCLNNCTYCKTKMARGDLVSYPLNELVEQARRSFVDEGVKEVWLTSEDLGAWGRDIGHTLPDLLNELVKVIPDGCMMRLGMTNPPYILDHLEEIAEILNHPRVYSFLHIPVQSASDAVLNDMKREYSRRHFEQIVDYMIENVPNIYIATDMILAFPTENVEDFEESMDLVRKYQFPSLFINQYYPRSGTPAARLKKIDTIEARRRTGLMSELFRDYTRYPENRIGEIHDVLVTEIAADKVHGVGHNKCYEQILVPLSSCEMGKWVRVKITSVTKFSMISEILTDSSTSSSSSSFSFVLPVLVLLFTIFLLVKIAKTTSSTVSTIASSTTSQVVGGSSAATAAATSSTCLPTTSTVSHQNERVIEATNGRREISRWKSREGANVKPRERDNEGYRKRAAALCIKGVGDDTHVLLVSAGKDGGKWVVPGGGVEKNECAEEAAHRELMEEAGVRAHTLRNIGLFQDDVRKHRTQVFLMEVLEEKATWEENEFGRQRIWMPIGEGTEKVKNSHRAILEAVLSS
;
A
#
# COMPACT_ATOMS: atom_id res chain seq x y z
N MET A 1 -39.48 -1.17 -23.12
CA MET A 1 -40.65 -0.97 -24.00
C MET A 1 -41.82 -1.52 -23.22
N ASP A 2 -42.75 -0.64 -22.84
CA ASP A 2 -43.99 -0.98 -22.12
C ASP A 2 -45.17 -1.08 -23.10
N ILE A 3 -46.32 -1.50 -22.55
CA ILE A 3 -47.70 -1.61 -23.10
C ILE A 3 -48.01 -2.96 -23.76
N GLU A 4 -48.74 -3.87 -23.10
CA GLU A 4 -50.19 -3.95 -22.77
C GLU A 4 -51.01 -4.66 -23.86
N ASP A 5 -51.84 -5.62 -23.42
CA ASP A 5 -53.10 -6.16 -24.01
C ASP A 5 -53.23 -7.66 -23.65
N VAL A 6 -54.37 -8.27 -23.30
CA VAL A 6 -55.78 -7.91 -23.10
C VAL A 6 -56.43 -9.07 -22.32
N ILE A 7 -57.43 -8.75 -21.51
CA ILE A 7 -58.24 -9.66 -20.68
C ILE A 7 -59.26 -10.42 -21.55
N GLY A 8 -59.49 -11.71 -21.25
CA GLY A 8 -60.67 -12.47 -21.68
C GLY A 8 -61.08 -13.46 -20.60
N LEU A 9 -62.29 -13.28 -20.06
CA LEU A 9 -62.97 -14.14 -19.06
C LEU A 9 -63.98 -15.08 -19.74
N ASP A 10 -64.50 -16.02 -18.93
CA ASP A 10 -65.53 -17.05 -19.14
C ASP A 10 -65.01 -18.43 -19.61
N ASP A 11 -65.42 -19.59 -19.09
CA ASP A 11 -66.51 -19.95 -18.18
C ASP A 11 -66.30 -21.39 -17.64
N GLY A 12 -67.04 -21.79 -16.60
CA GLY A 12 -67.45 -23.20 -16.40
C GLY A 12 -66.51 -24.17 -15.65
N GLY A 13 -66.95 -24.60 -14.45
CA GLY A 13 -66.16 -25.42 -13.54
C GLY A 13 -66.18 -26.94 -13.74
N ALA A 14 -65.31 -27.63 -12.98
CA ALA A 14 -65.53 -28.95 -12.39
C ALA A 14 -64.34 -29.32 -11.48
N ARG A 15 -64.62 -29.59 -10.20
CA ARG A 15 -63.72 -30.31 -9.29
C ARG A 15 -63.37 -31.68 -9.89
N ARG A 16 -62.08 -32.02 -10.01
CA ARG A 16 -61.61 -33.41 -10.05
C ARG A 16 -60.43 -33.62 -9.10
N THR A 17 -60.60 -34.63 -8.28
CA THR A 17 -59.74 -35.15 -7.22
C THR A 17 -58.53 -35.93 -7.75
N LYS A 18 -57.42 -35.82 -7.01
CA LYS A 18 -56.25 -36.72 -6.87
C LYS A 18 -56.09 -37.86 -7.90
N GLY A 19 -55.01 -37.78 -8.68
CA GLY A 19 -54.32 -38.93 -9.25
C GLY A 19 -52.91 -39.01 -8.68
N VAL A 20 -52.60 -40.10 -7.96
CA VAL A 20 -51.25 -40.46 -7.49
C VAL A 20 -50.43 -40.86 -8.72
N ALA A 21 -49.28 -40.22 -8.95
CA ALA A 21 -48.35 -40.65 -9.98
C ALA A 21 -47.54 -41.86 -9.45
N GLU A 22 -47.70 -43.02 -10.08
CA GLU A 22 -46.88 -44.21 -9.85
C GLU A 22 -45.41 -43.95 -10.25
N ILE A 23 -44.50 -43.93 -9.27
CA ILE A 23 -43.06 -43.93 -9.52
C ILE A 23 -42.64 -45.36 -9.86
N LYS A 24 -42.36 -45.62 -11.13
CA LYS A 24 -41.69 -46.87 -11.57
C LYS A 24 -40.21 -46.82 -11.19
N ILE A 25 -39.85 -47.45 -10.07
CA ILE A 25 -38.45 -47.68 -9.68
C ILE A 25 -37.88 -48.79 -10.58
N ARG A 26 -36.91 -48.44 -11.44
CA ARG A 26 -36.08 -49.43 -12.15
C ARG A 26 -34.92 -49.84 -11.25
N THR A 27 -35.01 -51.02 -10.66
CA THR A 27 -33.90 -51.62 -9.90
C THR A 27 -32.79 -52.07 -10.85
N ARG A 28 -31.68 -51.32 -10.92
CA ARG A 28 -30.44 -51.83 -11.51
C ARG A 28 -29.78 -52.74 -10.48
N LYS A 29 -29.44 -53.98 -10.86
CA LYS A 29 -28.59 -54.88 -10.08
C LYS A 29 -27.24 -54.19 -9.84
N ILE A 30 -26.95 -53.87 -8.58
CA ILE A 30 -25.64 -53.44 -8.11
C ILE A 30 -24.74 -54.69 -8.13
N LYS A 31 -23.62 -54.61 -8.84
CA LYS A 31 -22.53 -55.59 -8.73
C LYS A 31 -21.86 -55.37 -7.37
N ASP A 32 -21.59 -56.45 -6.65
CA ASP A 32 -20.84 -56.43 -5.39
C ASP A 32 -19.49 -55.74 -5.60
N ILE A 33 -19.38 -54.51 -5.09
CA ILE A 33 -18.12 -53.80 -4.94
C ILE A 33 -17.67 -54.09 -3.51
N ALA A 34 -16.45 -54.62 -3.36
CA ALA A 34 -15.83 -54.87 -2.07
C ALA A 34 -15.86 -53.60 -1.21
N PRO A 35 -16.04 -53.69 0.12
CA PRO A 35 -16.11 -52.51 0.98
C PRO A 35 -14.76 -51.78 0.91
N GLU A 36 -14.74 -50.66 0.19
CA GLU A 36 -13.73 -49.63 0.38
C GLU A 36 -13.88 -49.15 1.82
N GLU A 37 -12.77 -49.15 2.58
CA GLU A 37 -12.75 -48.59 3.93
C GLU A 37 -13.17 -47.13 3.84
N VAL A 38 -14.43 -46.85 4.18
CA VAL A 38 -14.88 -45.50 4.45
C VAL A 38 -14.16 -45.09 5.72
N ASN A 39 -13.04 -44.38 5.57
CA ASN A 39 -12.45 -43.63 6.65
C ASN A 39 -13.47 -42.55 7.04
N VAL A 40 -14.35 -42.88 7.98
CA VAL A 40 -15.24 -41.92 8.61
C VAL A 40 -14.39 -41.10 9.58
N GLU A 41 -13.46 -40.30 9.03
CA GLU A 41 -13.06 -39.09 9.74
C GLU A 41 -14.35 -38.31 9.93
N SER A 42 -14.78 -38.17 11.18
CA SER A 42 -15.94 -37.37 11.54
C SER A 42 -15.69 -35.96 11.00
N PHE A 43 -16.25 -35.63 9.84
CA PHE A 43 -16.29 -34.27 9.34
C PHE A 43 -17.19 -33.49 10.30
N VAL A 44 -16.59 -32.96 11.35
CA VAL A 44 -17.19 -31.94 12.21
C VAL A 44 -16.69 -30.62 11.61
N PRO A 45 -17.51 -29.91 10.81
CA PRO A 45 -17.14 -28.60 10.33
C PRO A 45 -16.78 -27.69 11.51
N GLY A 46 -15.70 -26.93 11.37
CA GLY A 46 -15.32 -25.88 12.31
C GLY A 46 -14.15 -26.25 13.21
N THR A 47 -14.05 -27.46 13.79
CA THR A 47 -13.10 -27.68 14.90
C THR A 47 -11.69 -28.12 14.49
N GLN A 48 -11.44 -28.47 13.23
CA GLN A 48 -10.12 -28.95 12.78
C GLN A 48 -9.58 -28.25 11.53
N GLN A 49 -10.42 -27.54 10.76
CA GLN A 49 -10.00 -26.96 9.50
C GLN A 49 -9.33 -25.60 9.69
N LYS A 50 -8.24 -25.41 8.94
CA LYS A 50 -7.41 -24.22 8.95
C LYS A 50 -7.80 -23.31 7.78
N VAL A 51 -8.08 -22.04 8.08
CA VAL A 51 -8.40 -21.03 7.08
C VAL A 51 -7.29 -19.99 7.03
N TRP A 52 -6.81 -19.68 5.83
CA TRP A 52 -5.90 -18.56 5.62
C TRP A 52 -6.63 -17.41 4.92
N VAL A 53 -6.53 -16.21 5.49
CA VAL A 53 -7.18 -15.01 4.96
C VAL A 53 -6.12 -14.04 4.46
N ARG A 54 -6.16 -13.74 3.16
CA ARG A 54 -5.28 -12.74 2.54
C ARG A 54 -6.09 -11.57 2.04
N THR A 55 -5.68 -10.36 2.42
CA THR A 55 -6.35 -9.11 2.03
C THR A 55 -5.43 -8.25 1.18
N TRP A 56 -5.98 -7.69 0.09
CA TRP A 56 -5.38 -6.58 -0.64
C TRP A 56 -6.41 -5.45 -0.76
N GLY A 57 -5.93 -4.20 -0.73
CA GLY A 57 -6.79 -3.05 -0.95
C GLY A 57 -6.71 -2.01 0.15
N CYS A 58 -7.87 -1.43 0.46
CA CYS A 58 -8.01 -0.33 1.40
C CYS A 58 -8.35 -0.81 2.83
N SER A 59 -8.47 0.16 3.75
CA SER A 59 -8.97 -0.03 5.11
C SER A 59 -10.33 -0.72 5.14
N HIS A 60 -11.26 -0.41 4.22
CA HIS A 60 -12.56 -1.08 4.16
C HIS A 60 -12.41 -2.59 3.87
N ASN A 61 -11.56 -2.99 2.91
CA ASN A 61 -11.30 -4.41 2.67
C ASN A 61 -10.62 -5.08 3.89
N THR A 62 -9.79 -4.35 4.62
CA THR A 62 -9.22 -4.85 5.87
C THR A 62 -10.29 -5.12 6.91
N SER A 63 -11.20 -4.17 7.15
CA SER A 63 -12.36 -4.36 8.04
C SER A 63 -13.23 -5.54 7.61
N ASP A 64 -13.51 -5.71 6.32
CA ASP A 64 -14.29 -6.84 5.80
C ASP A 64 -13.60 -8.18 6.13
N SER A 65 -12.28 -8.25 5.99
CA SER A 65 -11.50 -9.44 6.35
C SER A 65 -11.48 -9.71 7.85
N GLU A 66 -11.49 -8.68 8.71
CA GLU A 66 -11.55 -8.84 10.16
C GLU A 66 -12.91 -9.40 10.60
N TYR A 67 -14.01 -8.91 10.01
CA TYR A 67 -15.35 -9.49 10.22
C TYR A 67 -15.43 -10.94 9.75
N MET A 68 -14.95 -11.23 8.54
CA MET A 68 -14.97 -12.60 8.02
C MET A 68 -14.16 -13.55 8.92
N SER A 69 -12.98 -13.11 9.37
CA SER A 69 -12.12 -13.90 10.25
C SER A 69 -12.75 -14.10 11.64
N GLY A 70 -13.40 -13.07 12.19
CA GLY A 70 -14.10 -13.16 13.48
C GLY A 70 -15.31 -14.10 13.42
N LEU A 71 -16.06 -14.10 12.32
CA LEU A 71 -17.18 -15.03 12.09
C LEU A 71 -16.69 -16.48 11.99
N LEU A 72 -15.61 -16.71 11.24
CA LEU A 72 -14.98 -18.03 11.11
C LEU A 72 -14.43 -18.54 12.44
N GLN A 73 -13.73 -17.69 13.19
CA GLN A 73 -13.23 -18.04 14.53
C GLN A 73 -14.38 -18.37 15.48
N LYS A 74 -15.47 -17.59 15.48
CA LYS A 74 -16.66 -17.87 16.29
C LYS A 74 -17.34 -19.20 15.92
N ALA A 75 -17.27 -19.59 14.64
CA ALA A 75 -17.74 -20.89 14.16
C ALA A 75 -16.77 -22.05 14.45
N GLY A 76 -15.61 -21.77 15.07
CA GLY A 76 -14.62 -22.76 15.51
C GLY A 76 -13.38 -22.88 14.63
N TYR A 77 -13.36 -22.27 13.44
CA TYR A 77 -12.27 -22.40 12.47
C TYR A 77 -10.97 -21.78 13.00
N ASN A 78 -9.84 -22.45 12.69
CA ASN A 78 -8.53 -21.95 13.06
C ASN A 78 -7.96 -21.04 11.96
N ILE A 79 -7.84 -19.74 12.25
CA ILE A 79 -7.25 -18.77 11.32
C ILE A 79 -5.72 -18.84 11.40
N VAL A 80 -5.09 -19.36 10.35
CA VAL A 80 -3.63 -19.53 10.29
C VAL A 80 -2.93 -18.38 9.58
N LYS A 81 -1.66 -18.14 9.91
CA LYS A 81 -0.82 -17.11 9.25
C LYS A 81 -0.13 -17.61 7.98
N ASN A 82 0.05 -18.92 7.90
CA ASN A 82 0.78 -19.60 6.84
C ASN A 82 -0.20 -20.17 5.81
N GLU A 83 -0.03 -19.83 4.54
CA GLU A 83 -0.91 -20.26 3.44
C GLU A 83 -0.81 -21.77 3.16
N GLN A 84 0.38 -22.36 3.35
CA GLN A 84 0.62 -23.78 3.09
C GLN A 84 -0.18 -24.68 4.03
N GLU A 85 -0.36 -24.25 5.28
CA GLU A 85 -1.07 -24.99 6.33
C GLU A 85 -2.59 -24.96 6.20
N ALA A 86 -3.14 -24.08 5.36
CA ALA A 86 -4.58 -23.90 5.26
C ALA A 86 -5.24 -24.92 4.34
N ASP A 87 -6.42 -25.36 4.76
CA ASP A 87 -7.35 -26.19 3.97
C ASP A 87 -8.16 -25.33 3.00
N VAL A 88 -8.45 -24.08 3.39
CA VAL A 88 -9.20 -23.11 2.59
C VAL A 88 -8.51 -21.75 2.60
N TRP A 89 -8.43 -21.14 1.42
CA TRP A 89 -7.95 -19.78 1.23
C TRP A 89 -9.13 -18.83 1.04
N VAL A 90 -9.19 -17.77 1.84
CA VAL A 90 -10.12 -16.64 1.66
C VAL A 90 -9.32 -15.45 1.16
N LEU A 91 -9.47 -15.14 -0.12
CA LEU A 91 -8.75 -14.07 -0.81
C LEU A 91 -9.68 -12.86 -0.94
N ASN A 92 -9.40 -11.76 -0.25
CA ASN A 92 -10.20 -10.53 -0.29
C ASN A 92 -9.44 -9.43 -1.06
N SER A 93 -9.95 -9.00 -2.21
CA SER A 93 -9.25 -8.03 -3.07
C SER A 93 -10.12 -6.85 -3.51
N CYS A 94 -9.45 -5.72 -3.73
CA CYS A 94 -10.02 -4.46 -4.16
C CYS A 94 -9.98 -4.28 -5.69
N THR A 95 -10.98 -3.61 -6.27
CA THR A 95 -11.05 -3.27 -7.70
C THR A 95 -10.29 -2.01 -8.09
N VAL A 96 -9.79 -1.27 -7.10
CA VAL A 96 -9.26 0.08 -7.30
C VAL A 96 -7.80 0.05 -7.76
N LYS A 97 -7.02 -0.99 -7.48
CA LYS A 97 -5.62 -1.07 -7.91
C LYS A 97 -5.41 -2.30 -8.79
N THR A 98 -5.16 -2.10 -10.08
CA THR A 98 -4.89 -3.19 -11.04
C THR A 98 -3.77 -4.13 -10.58
N PRO A 99 -2.67 -3.66 -9.96
CA PRO A 99 -1.68 -4.57 -9.39
C PRO A 99 -2.24 -5.50 -8.29
N SER A 100 -3.16 -5.01 -7.46
CA SER A 100 -3.81 -5.82 -6.42
C SER A 100 -4.73 -6.89 -7.02
N GLU A 101 -5.43 -6.55 -8.10
CA GLU A 101 -6.25 -7.52 -8.85
C GLU A 101 -5.38 -8.59 -9.52
N GLN A 102 -4.25 -8.19 -10.12
CA GLN A 102 -3.29 -9.12 -10.73
C GLN A 102 -2.64 -10.06 -9.69
N GLN A 103 -2.25 -9.53 -8.53
CA GLN A 103 -1.71 -10.35 -7.43
C GLN A 103 -2.73 -11.37 -6.93
N ALA A 104 -3.99 -10.97 -6.77
CA ALA A 104 -5.05 -11.87 -6.37
C ALA A 104 -5.30 -12.98 -7.41
N ASN A 105 -5.30 -12.62 -8.71
CA ASN A 105 -5.43 -13.59 -9.80
C ASN A 105 -4.27 -14.60 -9.82
N ASN A 106 -3.03 -14.11 -9.74
CA ASN A 106 -1.85 -14.97 -9.75
C ASN A 106 -1.88 -15.96 -8.57
N LEU A 107 -2.23 -15.48 -7.38
CA LEU A 107 -2.30 -16.35 -6.20
C LEU A 107 -3.48 -17.34 -6.28
N LEU A 108 -4.63 -16.91 -6.79
CA LEU A 108 -5.77 -17.80 -7.01
C LEU A 108 -5.39 -18.93 -7.99
N THR A 109 -4.76 -18.58 -9.11
CA THR A 109 -4.31 -19.56 -10.11
C THR A 109 -3.28 -20.53 -9.51
N GLN A 110 -2.32 -20.03 -8.74
CA GLN A 110 -1.34 -20.85 -8.04
C GLN A 110 -2.03 -21.82 -7.07
N GLY A 111 -2.90 -21.32 -6.20
CA GLY A 111 -3.58 -22.17 -5.23
C GLY A 111 -4.49 -23.21 -5.88
N GLN A 112 -5.11 -22.90 -7.01
CA GLN A 112 -5.88 -23.88 -7.80
C GLN A 112 -4.97 -25.02 -8.32
N ASN A 113 -3.79 -24.68 -8.84
CA ASN A 113 -2.81 -25.66 -9.30
C ASN A 113 -2.28 -26.53 -8.13
N ASP A 114 -2.18 -25.95 -6.95
CA ASP A 114 -1.78 -26.64 -5.71
C ASP A 114 -2.94 -27.43 -5.06
N GLY A 115 -4.12 -27.49 -5.70
CA GLY A 115 -5.29 -28.21 -5.21
C GLY A 115 -5.98 -27.56 -3.99
N LYS A 116 -5.71 -26.29 -3.72
CA LYS A 116 -6.31 -25.54 -2.61
C LYS A 116 -7.76 -25.16 -2.92
N LYS A 117 -8.60 -25.21 -1.89
CA LYS A 117 -9.97 -24.69 -1.93
C LYS A 117 -9.95 -23.19 -1.73
N ILE A 118 -10.49 -22.43 -2.67
CA ILE A 118 -10.36 -20.96 -2.70
C ILE A 118 -11.72 -20.29 -2.74
N ILE A 119 -11.85 -19.25 -1.92
CA ILE A 119 -12.99 -18.34 -1.86
C ILE A 119 -12.49 -16.94 -2.18
N MET A 120 -13.04 -16.32 -3.23
CA MET A 120 -12.78 -14.94 -3.58
C MET A 120 -13.82 -14.01 -2.94
N ALA A 121 -13.36 -13.00 -2.21
CA ALA A 121 -14.15 -11.97 -1.56
C ALA A 121 -13.74 -10.54 -2.00
N GLY A 122 -14.52 -9.55 -1.59
CA GLY A 122 -14.19 -8.14 -1.77
C GLY A 122 -14.79 -7.49 -3.01
N CYS A 123 -14.25 -6.34 -3.40
CA CYS A 123 -14.83 -5.53 -4.47
C CYS A 123 -14.70 -6.21 -5.83
N VAL A 124 -13.62 -6.98 -6.05
CA VAL A 124 -13.32 -7.62 -7.35
C VAL A 124 -14.39 -8.62 -7.72
N SER A 125 -14.72 -9.51 -6.78
CA SER A 125 -15.77 -10.50 -6.95
C SER A 125 -17.13 -9.87 -7.24
N GLN A 126 -17.43 -8.70 -6.65
CA GLN A 126 -18.73 -8.07 -6.78
C GLN A 126 -18.89 -7.20 -8.04
N ALA A 127 -17.83 -6.51 -8.46
CA ALA A 127 -17.88 -5.60 -9.61
C ALA A 127 -17.65 -6.32 -10.95
N ALA A 128 -16.85 -7.39 -10.94
CA ALA A 128 -16.49 -8.14 -12.15
C ALA A 128 -16.60 -9.66 -11.91
N PRO A 129 -17.77 -10.18 -11.51
CA PRO A 129 -17.92 -11.60 -11.14
C PRO A 129 -17.65 -12.57 -12.29
N ASN A 130 -17.75 -12.12 -13.54
CA ASN A 130 -17.66 -12.96 -14.73
C ASN A 130 -16.26 -12.98 -15.34
N GLU A 131 -15.25 -12.41 -14.67
CA GLU A 131 -13.86 -12.52 -15.12
C GLU A 131 -13.46 -14.01 -15.21
N PRO A 132 -12.75 -14.44 -16.28
CA PRO A 132 -12.48 -15.86 -16.53
C PRO A 132 -11.79 -16.58 -15.37
N TRP A 133 -10.87 -15.90 -14.69
CA TRP A 133 -10.10 -16.45 -13.57
C TRP A 133 -10.93 -16.64 -12.28
N LEU A 134 -12.16 -16.10 -12.23
CA LEU A 134 -13.09 -16.29 -11.10
C LEU A 134 -14.08 -17.45 -11.30
N GLN A 135 -14.07 -18.11 -12.45
CA GLN A 135 -15.06 -19.15 -12.76
C GLN A 135 -14.93 -20.39 -11.87
N ASP A 136 -13.70 -20.73 -11.48
CA ASP A 136 -13.38 -21.96 -10.76
C ASP A 136 -13.09 -21.75 -9.27
N CYS A 137 -13.79 -20.81 -8.63
CA CYS A 137 -13.71 -20.58 -7.19
C CYS A 137 -15.10 -20.26 -6.60
N SER A 138 -15.22 -20.41 -5.28
CA SER A 138 -16.36 -19.87 -4.56
C SER A 138 -16.22 -18.35 -4.41
N ILE A 139 -17.34 -17.63 -4.34
CA ILE A 139 -17.38 -16.17 -4.32
C ILE A 139 -18.30 -15.65 -3.22
N VAL A 140 -17.79 -14.68 -2.46
CA VAL A 140 -18.54 -13.87 -1.49
C VAL A 140 -18.51 -12.40 -1.91
N GLY A 141 -19.69 -11.81 -2.08
CA GLY A 141 -19.86 -10.39 -2.35
C GLY A 141 -19.67 -9.54 -1.10
N VAL A 142 -19.43 -8.23 -1.29
CA VAL A 142 -19.20 -7.27 -0.21
C VAL A 142 -20.37 -7.13 0.76
N LYS A 143 -21.60 -7.45 0.33
CA LYS A 143 -22.81 -7.41 1.17
C LYS A 143 -23.11 -8.73 1.90
N GLN A 144 -22.29 -9.75 1.70
CA GLN A 144 -22.53 -11.13 2.15
C GLN A 144 -21.40 -11.66 3.04
N ILE A 145 -20.53 -10.79 3.52
CA ILE A 145 -19.42 -11.17 4.40
C ILE A 145 -19.92 -11.87 5.69
N ASP A 146 -21.16 -11.57 6.11
CA ASP A 146 -21.86 -12.22 7.22
C ASP A 146 -22.13 -13.71 7.00
N ARG A 147 -22.14 -14.16 5.73
CA ARG A 147 -22.37 -15.55 5.33
C ARG A 147 -21.09 -16.31 4.95
N ILE A 148 -19.91 -15.79 5.30
CA ILE A 148 -18.63 -16.42 4.96
C ILE A 148 -18.52 -17.86 5.46
N VAL A 149 -19.10 -18.17 6.62
CA VAL A 149 -19.06 -19.51 7.25
C VAL A 149 -19.71 -20.55 6.34
N GLU A 150 -20.93 -20.26 5.84
CA GLU A 150 -21.65 -21.13 4.89
C GLU A 150 -20.84 -21.38 3.62
N VAL A 151 -20.19 -20.33 3.09
CA VAL A 151 -19.38 -20.46 1.88
C VAL A 151 -18.14 -21.31 2.13
N VAL A 152 -17.49 -21.17 3.29
CA VAL A 152 -16.37 -22.04 3.70
C VAL A 152 -16.82 -23.49 3.82
N GLU A 153 -17.94 -23.76 4.48
CA GLU A 153 -18.47 -25.12 4.64
C GLU A 153 -18.80 -25.80 3.31
N GLU A 154 -19.47 -25.10 2.41
CA GLU A 154 -19.83 -25.64 1.10
C GLU A 154 -18.60 -25.83 0.21
N THR A 155 -17.64 -24.90 0.27
CA THR A 155 -16.37 -25.03 -0.47
C THR A 155 -15.55 -26.22 0.04
N LEU A 156 -15.57 -26.47 1.36
CA LEU A 156 -14.98 -27.66 1.97
C LEU A 156 -15.63 -28.96 1.51
N LYS A 157 -16.93 -28.97 1.19
CA LYS A 157 -17.62 -30.13 0.60
C LYS A 157 -17.34 -30.32 -0.90
N GLY A 158 -16.60 -29.40 -1.52
CA GLY A 158 -16.31 -29.41 -2.96
C GLY A 158 -17.34 -28.67 -3.81
N ASN A 159 -18.31 -27.99 -3.18
CA ASN A 159 -19.28 -27.17 -3.89
C ASN A 159 -18.69 -25.80 -4.23
N LYS A 160 -19.09 -25.22 -5.37
CA LYS A 160 -18.77 -23.84 -5.74
C LYS A 160 -19.98 -22.96 -5.44
N VAL A 161 -19.84 -22.03 -4.50
CA VAL A 161 -20.93 -21.13 -4.08
C VAL A 161 -20.66 -19.73 -4.59
N ARG A 162 -21.69 -19.03 -5.06
CA ARG A 162 -21.59 -17.63 -5.51
C ARG A 162 -22.67 -16.78 -4.84
N LEU A 163 -22.29 -16.05 -3.79
CA LEU A 163 -23.19 -15.12 -3.08
C LEU A 163 -22.93 -13.68 -3.52
N LEU A 164 -23.71 -13.21 -4.51
CA LEU A 164 -23.49 -11.92 -5.18
C LEU A 164 -24.74 -11.01 -5.23
N THR A 165 -25.82 -11.39 -4.54
CA THR A 165 -27.05 -10.61 -4.38
C THR A 165 -26.79 -9.16 -3.94
N ARG A 166 -27.21 -8.20 -4.77
CA ARG A 166 -27.13 -6.77 -4.45
C ARG A 166 -28.31 -6.26 -3.61
N ASN A 167 -29.46 -6.94 -3.71
CA ASN A 167 -30.70 -6.55 -3.04
C ASN A 167 -30.75 -7.12 -1.61
N ARG A 168 -29.90 -6.59 -0.73
CA ARG A 168 -29.90 -6.88 0.70
C ARG A 168 -29.27 -5.72 1.48
N PRO A 169 -29.61 -5.56 2.78
CA PRO A 169 -28.90 -4.63 3.64
C PRO A 169 -27.45 -5.10 3.83
N ASP A 170 -26.59 -4.13 4.16
CA ASP A 170 -25.20 -4.38 4.47
C ASP A 170 -25.04 -5.10 5.81
N ALA A 171 -23.85 -5.65 6.04
CA ALA A 171 -23.53 -6.41 7.24
C ALA A 171 -23.62 -5.51 8.49
N PRO A 172 -24.23 -5.96 9.60
CA PRO A 172 -24.26 -5.18 10.83
C PRO A 172 -22.85 -4.87 11.37
N LEU A 173 -22.69 -3.73 12.05
CA LEU A 173 -21.41 -3.36 12.68
C LEU A 173 -21.05 -4.26 13.87
N ALA A 174 -22.04 -4.80 14.57
CA ALA A 174 -21.86 -5.63 15.76
C ALA A 174 -21.39 -7.07 15.46
N LEU A 175 -20.97 -7.37 14.22
CA LEU A 175 -20.40 -8.66 13.86
C LEU A 175 -19.07 -8.89 14.60
N PRO A 176 -18.74 -10.14 14.96
CA PRO A 176 -17.47 -10.45 15.61
C PRO A 176 -16.30 -10.10 14.67
N LYS A 177 -15.29 -9.41 15.19
CA LYS A 177 -14.06 -9.07 14.48
C LYS A 177 -12.85 -9.78 15.07
N MET A 178 -12.00 -10.31 14.20
CA MET A 178 -10.63 -10.70 14.56
C MET A 178 -9.67 -9.65 14.00
N ARG A 179 -9.27 -8.69 14.84
CA ARG A 179 -8.43 -7.57 14.42
C ARG A 179 -7.01 -8.01 14.05
N LYS A 180 -6.47 -7.43 12.99
CA LYS A 180 -5.05 -7.58 12.64
C LYS A 180 -4.15 -6.88 13.65
N ASN A 181 -4.58 -5.69 14.11
CA ASN A 181 -3.94 -4.95 15.18
C ASN A 181 -4.94 -4.75 16.32
N GLN A 182 -4.65 -5.29 17.50
CA GLN A 182 -5.55 -5.20 18.67
C GLN A 182 -5.69 -3.76 19.20
N LEU A 183 -4.75 -2.87 18.85
CA LEU A 183 -4.76 -1.47 19.30
C LEU A 183 -5.52 -0.54 18.36
N ILE A 184 -6.01 -1.01 17.21
CA ILE A 184 -6.61 -0.17 16.18
C ILE A 184 -7.95 -0.76 15.73
N GLU A 185 -9.03 0.00 15.89
CA GLU A 185 -10.33 -0.31 15.31
C GLU A 185 -10.47 0.37 13.95
N VAL A 186 -10.63 -0.42 12.88
CA VAL A 186 -11.04 0.11 11.58
C VAL A 186 -12.57 0.12 11.51
N LEU A 187 -13.17 1.29 11.70
CA LEU A 187 -14.61 1.48 11.78
C LEU A 187 -15.16 1.95 10.43
N SER A 188 -15.90 1.08 9.74
CA SER A 188 -16.62 1.46 8.52
C SER A 188 -17.85 2.28 8.87
N ILE A 189 -17.91 3.53 8.44
CA ILE A 189 -19.02 4.45 8.78
C ILE A 189 -20.15 4.42 7.75
N SER A 190 -19.83 4.04 6.51
CA SER A 190 -20.78 3.87 5.42
C SER A 190 -20.21 2.93 4.38
N THR A 191 -21.06 2.45 3.48
CA THR A 191 -20.66 1.73 2.27
C THR A 191 -21.22 2.39 1.03
N GLY A 192 -20.57 2.19 -0.10
CA GLY A 192 -21.01 2.73 -1.39
C GLY A 192 -20.66 4.20 -1.55
N CYS A 193 -21.06 4.80 -2.67
CA CYS A 193 -20.59 6.14 -3.04
C CYS A 193 -21.64 6.90 -3.85
N LEU A 194 -21.77 8.20 -3.59
CA LEU A 194 -22.63 9.10 -4.37
C LEU A 194 -22.02 9.48 -5.74
N ASN A 195 -20.69 9.45 -5.84
CA ASN A 195 -19.97 9.94 -7.02
C ASN A 195 -20.09 8.99 -8.24
N ASN A 196 -20.04 9.56 -9.45
CA ASN A 196 -20.13 8.83 -10.73
C ASN A 196 -18.84 8.94 -11.58
N CYS A 197 -17.68 8.81 -10.93
CA CYS A 197 -16.36 8.98 -11.56
C CYS A 197 -16.19 8.06 -12.78
N THR A 198 -15.64 8.57 -13.88
CA THR A 198 -15.55 7.82 -15.15
C THR A 198 -14.58 6.64 -15.15
N TYR A 199 -13.71 6.53 -14.16
CA TYR A 199 -12.69 5.48 -14.03
C TYR A 199 -12.91 4.54 -12.84
N CYS A 200 -13.81 4.87 -11.91
CA CYS A 200 -13.94 4.16 -10.64
C CYS A 200 -14.94 3.00 -10.74
N LYS A 201 -14.62 1.86 -10.11
CA LYS A 201 -15.50 0.69 -10.00
C LYS A 201 -16.26 0.61 -8.67
N THR A 202 -16.03 1.54 -7.75
CA THR A 202 -16.60 1.52 -6.40
C THR A 202 -18.12 1.38 -6.40
N LYS A 203 -18.82 2.21 -7.18
CA LYS A 203 -20.29 2.14 -7.27
C LYS A 203 -20.79 0.82 -7.86
N MET A 204 -20.04 0.22 -8.79
CA MET A 204 -20.34 -1.11 -9.32
C MET A 204 -20.13 -2.23 -8.29
N ALA A 205 -19.19 -2.03 -7.35
CA ALA A 205 -18.87 -2.99 -6.30
C ALA A 205 -19.80 -2.85 -5.09
N ARG A 206 -19.95 -1.65 -4.54
CA ARG A 206 -20.61 -1.40 -3.25
C ARG A 206 -21.97 -0.70 -3.35
N GLY A 207 -22.32 -0.17 -4.53
CA GLY A 207 -23.60 0.50 -4.77
C GLY A 207 -23.57 1.99 -4.41
N ASP A 208 -24.77 2.57 -4.29
CA ASP A 208 -24.99 3.91 -3.77
C ASP A 208 -24.65 3.99 -2.27
N LEU A 209 -24.50 5.22 -1.76
CA LEU A 209 -24.22 5.48 -0.36
C LEU A 209 -25.30 4.86 0.55
N VAL A 210 -24.84 4.10 1.54
CA VAL A 210 -25.63 3.62 2.67
C VAL A 210 -24.82 3.89 3.94
N SER A 211 -25.29 4.83 4.76
CA SER A 211 -24.66 5.20 6.02
C SER A 211 -25.12 4.31 7.17
N TYR A 212 -24.19 3.90 8.03
CA TYR A 212 -24.57 3.28 9.30
C TYR A 212 -25.16 4.33 10.25
N PRO A 213 -26.16 3.99 11.08
CA PRO A 213 -26.76 4.91 12.04
C PRO A 213 -25.75 5.48 13.04
N LEU A 214 -25.90 6.76 13.38
CA LEU A 214 -25.03 7.48 14.30
C LEU A 214 -24.83 6.75 15.64
N ASN A 215 -25.92 6.30 16.26
CA ASN A 215 -25.89 5.63 17.56
C ASN A 215 -25.13 4.29 17.51
N GLU A 216 -25.25 3.53 16.42
CA GLU A 216 -24.53 2.27 16.25
C GLU A 216 -23.02 2.50 16.11
N LEU A 217 -22.61 3.56 15.39
CA LEU A 217 -21.21 3.93 15.24
C LEU A 217 -20.57 4.36 16.55
N VAL A 218 -21.28 5.20 17.32
CA VAL A 218 -20.81 5.68 18.63
C VAL A 218 -20.73 4.52 19.64
N GLU A 219 -21.71 3.62 19.64
CA GLU A 219 -21.71 2.41 20.48
C GLU A 219 -20.52 1.50 20.15
N GLN A 220 -20.30 1.24 18.86
CA GLN A 220 -19.20 0.39 18.39
C GLN A 220 -17.83 1.00 18.73
N ALA A 221 -17.67 2.32 18.56
CA ALA A 221 -16.46 3.02 18.96
C ALA A 221 -16.23 2.93 20.48
N ARG A 222 -17.25 3.21 21.30
CA ARG A 222 -17.14 3.12 22.77
C ARG A 222 -16.74 1.71 23.21
N ARG A 223 -17.42 0.69 22.69
CA ARG A 223 -17.10 -0.72 22.98
C ARG A 223 -15.65 -1.07 22.64
N SER A 224 -15.17 -0.61 21.48
CA SER A 224 -13.79 -0.87 21.05
C SER A 224 -12.76 -0.30 22.04
N PHE A 225 -13.00 0.90 22.58
CA PHE A 225 -12.11 1.50 23.58
C PHE A 225 -12.24 0.84 24.97
N VAL A 226 -13.46 0.67 25.46
CA VAL A 226 -13.72 0.27 26.86
C VAL A 226 -13.54 -1.24 27.07
N ASP A 227 -14.09 -2.05 26.18
CA ASP A 227 -14.17 -3.50 26.37
C ASP A 227 -12.97 -4.21 25.74
N GLU A 228 -12.39 -3.63 24.70
CA GLU A 228 -11.40 -4.30 23.83
C GLU A 228 -10.01 -3.63 23.89
N GLY A 229 -9.88 -2.49 24.58
CA GLY A 229 -8.58 -1.85 24.88
C GLY A 229 -7.90 -1.17 23.68
N VAL A 230 -8.65 -0.89 22.61
CA VAL A 230 -8.19 -0.16 21.42
C VAL A 230 -7.65 1.22 21.82
N LYS A 231 -6.66 1.72 21.08
CA LYS A 231 -6.04 3.05 21.27
C LYS A 231 -6.35 4.01 20.13
N GLU A 232 -6.63 3.48 18.95
CA GLU A 232 -6.99 4.27 17.79
C GLU A 232 -8.26 3.79 17.12
N VAL A 233 -9.14 4.71 16.72
CA VAL A 233 -10.22 4.41 15.78
C VAL A 233 -9.92 5.06 14.43
N TRP A 234 -9.85 4.25 13.39
CA TRP A 234 -9.65 4.67 12.01
C TRP A 234 -10.99 4.61 11.28
N LEU A 235 -11.55 5.78 10.98
CA LEU A 235 -12.80 5.83 10.23
C LEU A 235 -12.53 5.51 8.76
N THR A 236 -13.35 4.63 8.18
CA THR A 236 -13.23 4.25 6.78
C THR A 236 -14.57 4.33 6.07
N SER A 237 -14.52 4.72 4.80
CA SER A 237 -15.62 4.76 3.85
C SER A 237 -15.02 4.83 2.44
N GLU A 238 -15.83 4.61 1.41
CA GLU A 238 -15.49 4.99 0.05
C GLU A 238 -15.37 6.52 -0.12
N ASP A 239 -16.10 7.28 0.70
CA ASP A 239 -16.02 8.72 0.82
C ASP A 239 -16.53 9.15 2.21
N LEU A 240 -15.61 9.50 3.10
CA LEU A 240 -15.96 9.80 4.49
C LEU A 240 -16.91 11.00 4.61
N GLY A 241 -16.67 12.05 3.84
CA GLY A 241 -17.45 13.30 3.86
C GLY A 241 -18.89 13.15 3.39
N ALA A 242 -19.20 12.07 2.68
CA ALA A 242 -20.55 11.79 2.21
C ALA A 242 -21.45 11.18 3.29
N TRP A 243 -20.88 10.69 4.40
CA TRP A 243 -21.64 10.05 5.48
C TRP A 243 -22.78 10.95 5.99
N GLY A 244 -23.92 10.33 6.27
CA GLY A 244 -25.07 10.99 6.87
C GLY A 244 -26.06 11.58 5.85
N ARG A 245 -25.63 11.88 4.62
CA ARG A 245 -26.47 12.56 3.61
C ARG A 245 -27.73 11.80 3.23
N ASP A 246 -27.68 10.48 3.27
CA ASP A 246 -28.79 9.57 3.01
C ASP A 246 -29.72 9.37 4.23
N ILE A 247 -29.30 9.80 5.42
CA ILE A 247 -30.02 9.64 6.70
C ILE A 247 -30.28 10.96 7.44
N GLY A 248 -30.06 12.11 6.79
CA GLY A 248 -30.33 13.44 7.36
C GLY A 248 -29.30 13.94 8.38
N HIS A 249 -28.06 13.43 8.30
CA HIS A 249 -26.92 13.84 9.12
C HIS A 249 -25.77 14.37 8.26
N THR A 250 -24.76 14.95 8.91
CA THR A 250 -23.52 15.42 8.31
C THR A 250 -22.31 14.77 8.97
N LEU A 251 -21.16 14.73 8.28
CA LEU A 251 -19.93 14.18 8.88
C LEU A 251 -19.57 14.87 10.22
N PRO A 252 -19.64 16.21 10.38
CA PRO A 252 -19.41 16.86 11.66
C PRO A 252 -20.29 16.33 12.81
N ASP A 253 -21.57 15.99 12.56
CA ASP A 253 -22.44 15.41 13.59
C ASP A 253 -21.85 14.12 14.17
N LEU A 254 -21.38 13.22 13.29
CA LEU A 254 -20.73 11.98 13.70
C LEU A 254 -19.45 12.23 14.47
N LEU A 255 -18.57 13.08 13.94
CA LEU A 255 -17.26 13.32 14.53
C LEU A 255 -17.39 13.94 15.93
N ASN A 256 -18.34 14.85 16.12
CA ASN A 256 -18.63 15.45 17.42
C ASN A 256 -19.12 14.42 18.45
N GLU A 257 -19.95 13.46 18.07
CA GLU A 257 -20.38 12.39 18.99
C GLU A 257 -19.26 11.37 19.25
N LEU A 258 -18.47 11.01 18.24
CA LEU A 258 -17.34 10.09 18.41
C LEU A 258 -16.30 10.65 19.37
N VAL A 259 -15.94 11.92 19.26
CA VAL A 259 -14.95 12.57 20.14
C VAL A 259 -15.33 12.47 21.61
N LYS A 260 -16.64 12.52 21.95
CA LYS A 260 -17.12 12.42 23.33
C LYS A 260 -16.86 11.05 23.96
N VAL A 261 -16.85 9.98 23.15
CA VAL A 261 -16.64 8.60 23.64
C VAL A 261 -15.20 8.12 23.57
N ILE A 262 -14.30 8.85 22.89
CA ILE A 262 -12.87 8.52 22.85
C ILE A 262 -12.24 8.88 24.21
N PRO A 263 -11.60 7.93 24.92
CA PRO A 263 -10.92 8.23 26.19
C PRO A 263 -9.68 9.09 26.02
N ASP A 264 -9.20 9.69 27.12
CA ASP A 264 -7.92 10.39 27.11
C ASP A 264 -6.76 9.45 26.75
N GLY A 265 -5.84 9.97 25.92
CA GLY A 265 -4.72 9.19 25.38
C GLY A 265 -5.08 8.26 24.22
N CYS A 266 -6.34 8.25 23.76
CA CYS A 266 -6.75 7.54 22.54
C CYS A 266 -7.00 8.54 21.40
N MET A 267 -6.90 8.07 20.15
CA MET A 267 -6.94 8.93 18.97
C MET A 267 -7.97 8.46 17.93
N MET A 268 -8.52 9.41 17.19
CA MET A 268 -9.29 9.16 15.98
C MET A 268 -8.54 9.65 14.75
N ARG A 269 -8.56 8.82 13.70
CA ARG A 269 -8.04 9.15 12.38
C ARG A 269 -9.18 9.20 11.37
N LEU A 270 -9.25 10.29 10.62
CA LEU A 270 -10.18 10.41 9.50
C LEU A 270 -9.64 9.66 8.27
N GLY A 271 -10.53 8.93 7.62
CA GLY A 271 -10.26 8.31 6.32
C GLY A 271 -10.31 9.30 5.16
N MET A 272 -10.21 8.77 3.95
CA MET A 272 -10.24 9.54 2.71
C MET A 272 -11.61 10.20 2.48
N THR A 273 -11.60 11.44 2.00
CA THR A 273 -12.80 12.22 1.68
C THR A 273 -12.61 13.02 0.40
N ASN A 274 -13.66 13.17 -0.42
CA ASN A 274 -13.59 13.98 -1.63
C ASN A 274 -13.80 15.49 -1.34
N PRO A 275 -13.17 16.39 -2.12
CA PRO A 275 -13.21 17.83 -1.89
C PRO A 275 -14.60 18.47 -1.67
N PRO A 276 -15.66 18.16 -2.44
CA PRO A 276 -16.95 18.84 -2.29
C PRO A 276 -17.53 18.71 -0.88
N TYR A 277 -17.38 17.53 -0.27
CA TYR A 277 -17.98 17.23 1.02
C TYR A 277 -17.25 17.89 2.19
N ILE A 278 -15.94 18.11 2.07
CA ILE A 278 -15.18 18.87 3.06
C ILE A 278 -15.39 20.36 2.89
N LEU A 279 -15.53 20.84 1.65
CA LEU A 279 -15.79 22.24 1.39
C LEU A 279 -17.10 22.72 2.04
N ASP A 280 -18.13 21.87 2.07
CA ASP A 280 -19.43 22.17 2.69
C ASP A 280 -19.36 22.37 4.22
N HIS A 281 -18.31 21.88 4.89
CA HIS A 281 -18.15 21.87 6.35
C HIS A 281 -16.71 22.23 6.77
N LEU A 282 -16.09 23.16 6.04
CA LEU A 282 -14.65 23.40 6.10
C LEU A 282 -14.19 23.86 7.50
N GLU A 283 -14.95 24.75 8.12
CA GLU A 283 -14.64 25.33 9.44
C GLU A 283 -14.78 24.27 10.54
N GLU A 284 -15.91 23.55 10.57
CA GLU A 284 -16.20 22.53 11.57
C GLU A 284 -15.20 21.37 11.50
N ILE A 285 -14.81 20.95 10.29
CA ILE A 285 -13.77 19.91 10.12
C ILE A 285 -12.42 20.42 10.64
N ALA A 286 -12.05 21.68 10.41
CA ALA A 286 -10.82 22.24 10.97
C ALA A 286 -10.85 22.28 12.50
N GLU A 287 -11.98 22.65 13.11
CA GLU A 287 -12.18 22.59 14.57
C GLU A 287 -12.02 21.16 15.11
N ILE A 288 -12.63 20.18 14.45
CA ILE A 288 -12.52 18.77 14.83
C ILE A 288 -11.07 18.27 14.71
N LEU A 289 -10.34 18.63 13.65
CA LEU A 289 -8.94 18.25 13.47
C LEU A 289 -8.02 18.88 14.52
N ASN A 290 -8.41 20.03 15.09
CA ASN A 290 -7.70 20.66 16.20
C ASN A 290 -7.98 19.99 17.56
N HIS A 291 -9.02 19.16 17.67
CA HIS A 291 -9.33 18.46 18.91
C HIS A 291 -8.18 17.53 19.35
N PRO A 292 -7.79 17.50 20.65
CA PRO A 292 -6.62 16.74 21.13
C PRO A 292 -6.70 15.22 20.89
N ARG A 293 -7.93 14.68 20.78
CA ARG A 293 -8.20 13.25 20.52
C ARG A 293 -8.37 12.89 19.04
N VAL A 294 -8.09 13.81 18.13
CA VAL A 294 -8.19 13.61 16.67
C VAL A 294 -6.83 13.90 16.07
N TYR A 295 -6.33 13.10 15.14
CA TYR A 295 -5.08 13.44 14.47
C TYR A 295 -5.26 14.65 13.54
N SER A 296 -4.27 15.55 13.49
CA SER A 296 -4.21 16.63 12.49
C SER A 296 -3.81 16.05 11.13
N PHE A 297 -4.67 15.20 10.57
CA PHE A 297 -4.46 14.46 9.33
C PHE A 297 -5.70 14.56 8.44
N LEU A 298 -5.49 14.94 7.18
CA LEU A 298 -6.54 14.99 6.18
C LEU A 298 -6.08 14.26 4.91
N HIS A 299 -6.83 13.24 4.51
CA HIS A 299 -6.63 12.56 3.23
C HIS A 299 -7.68 13.02 2.23
N ILE A 300 -7.26 13.89 1.30
CA ILE A 300 -8.12 14.53 0.33
C ILE A 300 -7.57 14.35 -1.10
N PRO A 301 -8.12 13.43 -1.90
CA PRO A 301 -7.60 13.15 -3.24
C PRO A 301 -7.95 14.26 -4.24
N VAL A 302 -6.94 14.88 -4.86
CA VAL A 302 -7.17 15.84 -5.95
C VAL A 302 -7.44 15.11 -7.27
N GLN A 303 -6.79 13.96 -7.49
CA GLN A 303 -6.82 13.13 -8.70
C GLN A 303 -6.12 13.74 -9.92
N SER A 304 -6.40 15.01 -10.25
CA SER A 304 -5.70 15.79 -11.27
C SER A 304 -5.78 17.26 -10.90
N ALA A 305 -4.79 18.07 -11.27
CA ALA A 305 -4.87 19.52 -11.08
C ALA A 305 -5.42 20.27 -12.31
N SER A 306 -5.71 19.57 -13.42
CA SER A 306 -6.35 20.17 -14.59
C SER A 306 -7.86 20.10 -14.48
N ASP A 307 -8.54 21.24 -14.54
CA ASP A 307 -10.00 21.31 -14.54
C ASP A 307 -10.62 20.58 -15.74
N ALA A 308 -9.94 20.57 -16.89
CA ALA A 308 -10.40 19.81 -18.07
C ALA A 308 -10.39 18.30 -17.78
N VAL A 309 -9.29 17.79 -17.22
CA VAL A 309 -9.17 16.37 -16.85
C VAL A 309 -10.13 16.01 -15.71
N LEU A 310 -10.30 16.88 -14.71
CA LEU A 310 -11.27 16.69 -13.62
C LEU A 310 -12.72 16.57 -14.15
N ASN A 311 -13.08 17.40 -15.12
CA ASN A 311 -14.39 17.32 -15.78
C ASN A 311 -14.57 16.00 -16.54
N ASP A 312 -13.56 15.54 -17.28
CA ASP A 312 -13.59 14.23 -17.97
C ASP A 312 -13.62 13.05 -16.99
N MET A 313 -13.02 13.22 -15.82
CA MET A 313 -13.12 12.30 -14.68
C MET A 313 -14.51 12.29 -14.03
N LYS A 314 -15.37 13.26 -14.36
CA LYS A 314 -16.64 13.58 -13.68
C LYS A 314 -16.44 13.89 -12.20
N ARG A 315 -15.48 14.76 -11.89
CA ARG A 315 -15.35 15.36 -10.56
C ARG A 315 -16.22 16.61 -10.48
N GLU A 316 -16.85 16.80 -9.33
CA GLU A 316 -17.74 17.93 -9.04
C GLU A 316 -16.98 19.09 -8.35
N TYR A 317 -15.68 19.17 -8.58
CA TYR A 317 -14.78 20.18 -8.03
C TYR A 317 -13.71 20.55 -9.04
N SER A 318 -13.15 21.75 -8.87
CA SER A 318 -12.02 22.27 -9.62
C SER A 318 -10.74 22.24 -8.78
N ARG A 319 -9.60 22.50 -9.42
CA ARG A 319 -8.33 22.79 -8.75
C ARG A 319 -8.50 23.89 -7.71
N ARG A 320 -9.23 24.96 -8.05
CA ARG A 320 -9.49 26.09 -7.12
C ARG A 320 -10.20 25.64 -5.85
N HIS A 321 -11.23 24.79 -5.96
CA HIS A 321 -11.91 24.26 -4.76
C HIS A 321 -10.97 23.44 -3.89
N PHE A 322 -10.10 22.63 -4.51
CA PHE A 322 -9.09 21.87 -3.78
C PHE A 322 -8.08 22.80 -3.07
N GLU A 323 -7.56 23.81 -3.77
CA GLU A 323 -6.63 24.79 -3.20
C GLU A 323 -7.26 25.55 -2.02
N GLN A 324 -8.54 25.93 -2.12
CA GLN A 324 -9.27 26.56 -1.02
C GLN A 324 -9.27 25.70 0.26
N ILE A 325 -9.51 24.39 0.13
CA ILE A 325 -9.50 23.47 1.27
C ILE A 325 -8.08 23.38 1.85
N VAL A 326 -7.07 23.21 1.01
CA VAL A 326 -5.69 23.05 1.46
C VAL A 326 -5.17 24.32 2.14
N ASP A 327 -5.39 25.48 1.52
CA ASP A 327 -4.97 26.79 2.06
C ASP A 327 -5.64 27.04 3.41
N TYR A 328 -6.95 26.81 3.52
CA TYR A 328 -7.68 26.99 4.77
C TYR A 328 -7.18 26.04 5.88
N MET A 329 -6.94 24.77 5.56
CA MET A 329 -6.44 23.78 6.53
C MET A 329 -5.03 24.11 7.01
N ILE A 330 -4.15 24.59 6.11
CA ILE A 330 -2.79 25.02 6.48
C ILE A 330 -2.85 26.23 7.42
N GLU A 331 -3.77 27.17 7.19
CA GLU A 331 -3.93 28.37 8.02
C GLU A 331 -4.54 28.06 9.40
N ASN A 332 -5.52 27.16 9.47
CA ASN A 332 -6.34 26.97 10.67
C ASN A 332 -6.03 25.70 11.48
N VAL A 333 -5.28 24.73 10.94
CA VAL A 333 -4.92 23.49 11.63
C VAL A 333 -3.39 23.38 11.73
N PRO A 334 -2.78 23.68 12.90
CA PRO A 334 -1.34 23.68 13.06
C PRO A 334 -0.70 22.34 12.64
N ASN A 335 0.33 22.43 11.80
CA ASN A 335 1.12 21.30 11.31
C ASN A 335 0.31 20.18 10.62
N ILE A 336 -0.83 20.53 10.01
CA ILE A 336 -1.70 19.57 9.30
C ILE A 336 -0.90 18.65 8.35
N TYR A 337 -1.20 17.37 8.41
CA TYR A 337 -0.68 16.37 7.48
C TYR A 337 -1.71 16.13 6.38
N ILE A 338 -1.44 16.67 5.20
CA ILE A 338 -2.31 16.50 4.03
C ILE A 338 -1.77 15.39 3.14
N ALA A 339 -2.54 14.32 2.99
CA ALA A 339 -2.32 13.26 2.03
C ALA A 339 -3.23 13.44 0.81
N THR A 340 -2.71 13.21 -0.39
CA THR A 340 -3.51 13.30 -1.62
C THR A 340 -3.14 12.21 -2.62
N ASP A 341 -4.03 11.92 -3.56
CA ASP A 341 -3.81 10.99 -4.66
C ASP A 341 -3.85 11.74 -5.98
N MET A 342 -3.00 11.31 -6.91
CA MET A 342 -3.03 11.74 -8.30
C MET A 342 -3.10 10.54 -9.24
N ILE A 343 -3.90 10.68 -10.29
CA ILE A 343 -4.00 9.74 -11.41
C ILE A 343 -3.38 10.43 -12.62
N LEU A 344 -2.19 9.97 -12.99
CA LEU A 344 -1.44 10.50 -14.13
C LEU A 344 -1.75 9.71 -15.40
N ALA A 345 -1.54 10.36 -16.53
CA ALA A 345 -1.77 9.81 -17.86
C ALA A 345 -3.21 9.33 -18.06
N PHE A 346 -4.17 10.09 -17.51
CA PHE A 346 -5.58 9.90 -17.82
C PHE A 346 -5.80 10.09 -19.34
N PRO A 347 -6.72 9.37 -20.00
CA PRO A 347 -6.79 9.33 -21.47
C PRO A 347 -6.89 10.68 -22.18
N THR A 348 -7.43 11.71 -21.52
CA THR A 348 -7.60 13.06 -22.08
C THR A 348 -6.51 14.06 -21.66
N GLU A 349 -5.57 13.65 -20.78
CA GLU A 349 -4.52 14.52 -20.24
C GLU A 349 -3.48 14.90 -21.31
N ASN A 350 -3.39 16.19 -21.63
CA ASN A 350 -2.34 16.73 -22.51
C ASN A 350 -1.06 17.10 -21.72
N VAL A 351 -0.14 17.85 -22.33
CA VAL A 351 1.14 18.21 -21.69
C VAL A 351 0.93 19.33 -20.68
N GLU A 352 0.09 20.30 -21.00
CA GLU A 352 -0.28 21.44 -20.17
C GLU A 352 -1.02 20.97 -18.90
N ASP A 353 -1.97 20.03 -19.04
CA ASP A 353 -2.71 19.41 -17.94
C ASP A 353 -1.77 18.71 -16.93
N PHE A 354 -0.75 18.03 -17.48
CA PHE A 354 0.26 17.38 -16.67
C PHE A 354 1.14 18.40 -15.94
N GLU A 355 1.51 19.49 -16.60
CA GLU A 355 2.30 20.56 -15.96
C GLU A 355 1.50 21.26 -14.84
N GLU A 356 0.21 21.49 -15.02
CA GLU A 356 -0.66 22.00 -13.94
C GLU A 356 -0.63 21.10 -12.70
N SER A 357 -0.60 19.78 -12.92
CA SER A 357 -0.49 18.78 -11.86
C SER A 357 0.88 18.83 -11.16
N MET A 358 1.96 19.01 -11.91
CA MET A 358 3.31 19.20 -11.36
C MET A 358 3.38 20.50 -10.54
N ASP A 359 2.79 21.59 -11.03
CA ASP A 359 2.76 22.89 -10.36
C ASP A 359 2.03 22.84 -9.02
N LEU A 360 0.90 22.14 -8.94
CA LEU A 360 0.16 21.97 -7.69
C LEU A 360 1.02 21.25 -6.64
N VAL A 361 1.74 20.20 -7.05
CA VAL A 361 2.62 19.44 -6.15
C VAL A 361 3.84 20.26 -5.73
N ARG A 362 4.42 21.07 -6.64
CA ARG A 362 5.50 22.01 -6.31
C ARG A 362 5.05 23.06 -5.29
N LYS A 363 3.83 23.59 -5.45
CA LYS A 363 3.26 24.62 -4.57
C LYS A 363 3.10 24.14 -3.13
N TYR A 364 2.52 22.94 -2.94
CA TYR A 364 2.12 22.47 -1.62
C TYR A 364 3.08 21.46 -0.97
N GLN A 365 3.94 20.82 -1.75
CA GLN A 365 4.92 19.85 -1.25
C GLN A 365 4.30 18.81 -0.29
N PHE A 366 3.24 18.14 -0.74
CA PHE A 366 2.44 17.24 0.10
C PHE A 366 3.28 16.19 0.83
N PRO A 367 3.13 16.03 2.15
CA PRO A 367 3.76 14.97 2.94
C PRO A 367 3.60 13.55 2.37
N SER A 368 2.41 13.26 1.87
CA SER A 368 2.05 11.97 1.28
C SER A 368 1.35 12.17 -0.04
N LEU A 369 2.00 11.75 -1.13
CA LEU A 369 1.45 11.80 -2.47
C LEU A 369 1.33 10.38 -3.04
N PHE A 370 0.10 9.90 -3.20
CA PHE A 370 -0.18 8.63 -3.85
C PHE A 370 -0.22 8.81 -5.37
N ILE A 371 0.92 8.56 -6.00
CA ILE A 371 1.08 8.67 -7.45
C ILE A 371 0.61 7.37 -8.10
N ASN A 372 -0.48 7.45 -8.86
CA ASN A 372 -1.04 6.31 -9.59
C ASN A 372 -1.03 6.59 -11.09
N GLN A 373 -0.63 5.61 -11.89
CA GLN A 373 -0.85 5.65 -13.33
C GLN A 373 -2.30 5.24 -13.64
N TYR A 374 -2.95 5.88 -14.61
CA TYR A 374 -4.24 5.40 -15.11
C TYR A 374 -4.12 3.99 -15.72
N TYR A 375 -5.06 3.13 -15.34
CA TYR A 375 -5.28 1.83 -15.96
C TYR A 375 -6.76 1.71 -16.34
N PRO A 376 -7.07 1.33 -17.60
CA PRO A 376 -8.45 1.15 -18.01
C PRO A 376 -9.06 -0.03 -17.25
N ARG A 377 -10.24 0.18 -16.68
CA ARG A 377 -10.99 -0.86 -15.96
C ARG A 377 -12.23 -1.23 -16.74
N SER A 378 -12.39 -2.51 -17.07
CA SER A 378 -13.53 -3.01 -17.83
C SER A 378 -14.87 -2.53 -17.22
N GLY A 379 -15.81 -2.11 -18.07
CA GLY A 379 -17.12 -1.58 -17.67
C GLY A 379 -17.15 -0.09 -17.28
N THR A 380 -16.00 0.57 -17.09
CA THR A 380 -15.97 2.01 -16.77
C THR A 380 -16.06 2.89 -18.03
N PRO A 381 -16.66 4.09 -17.96
CA PRO A 381 -16.70 5.00 -19.11
C PRO A 381 -15.33 5.34 -19.71
N ALA A 382 -14.34 5.63 -18.86
CA ALA A 382 -12.98 6.00 -19.28
C ALA A 382 -12.23 4.84 -19.96
N ALA A 383 -12.63 3.59 -19.76
CA ALA A 383 -12.00 2.44 -20.42
C ALA A 383 -12.26 2.41 -21.94
N ARG A 384 -13.25 3.17 -22.44
CA ARG A 384 -13.52 3.31 -23.89
C ARG A 384 -12.67 4.39 -24.57
N LEU A 385 -11.98 5.23 -23.79
CA LEU A 385 -11.15 6.31 -24.31
C LEU A 385 -9.81 5.75 -24.83
N LYS A 386 -9.22 6.44 -25.81
CA LYS A 386 -7.90 6.08 -26.33
C LYS A 386 -6.85 6.34 -25.26
N LYS A 387 -6.17 5.27 -24.83
CA LYS A 387 -5.12 5.36 -23.81
C LYS A 387 -3.94 6.20 -24.32
N ILE A 388 -3.36 6.99 -23.43
CA ILE A 388 -2.02 7.56 -23.62
C ILE A 388 -0.99 6.43 -23.76
N ASP A 389 0.00 6.65 -24.62
CA ASP A 389 1.06 5.67 -24.84
C ASP A 389 1.73 5.25 -23.53
N THR A 390 2.11 3.98 -23.43
CA THR A 390 2.64 3.44 -22.17
C THR A 390 4.01 4.02 -21.81
N ILE A 391 4.81 4.42 -22.80
CA ILE A 391 6.10 5.10 -22.56
C ILE A 391 5.84 6.49 -21.98
N GLU A 392 4.90 7.24 -22.57
CA GLU A 392 4.54 8.57 -22.07
C GLU A 392 3.90 8.51 -20.68
N ALA A 393 3.01 7.55 -20.44
CA ALA A 393 2.41 7.35 -19.12
C ALA A 393 3.46 7.04 -18.04
N ARG A 394 4.47 6.22 -18.36
CA ARG A 394 5.60 5.95 -17.46
C ARG A 394 6.48 7.18 -17.26
N ARG A 395 6.73 7.97 -18.32
CA ARG A 395 7.50 9.22 -18.24
C ARG A 395 6.85 10.19 -17.28
N ARG A 396 5.55 10.47 -17.41
CA ARG A 396 4.78 11.36 -16.52
C ARG A 396 4.80 10.87 -15.07
N THR A 397 4.57 9.57 -14.87
CA THR A 397 4.62 8.95 -13.54
C THR A 397 6.01 9.04 -12.91
N GLY A 398 7.06 8.83 -13.71
CA GLY A 398 8.46 8.97 -13.29
C GLY A 398 8.79 10.39 -12.85
N LEU A 399 8.43 11.38 -13.66
CA LEU A 399 8.66 12.81 -13.34
C LEU A 399 7.95 13.26 -12.07
N MET A 400 6.70 12.86 -11.86
CA MET A 400 5.99 13.17 -10.62
C MET A 400 6.65 12.49 -9.41
N SER A 401 7.17 11.27 -9.60
CA SER A 401 7.88 10.55 -8.54
C SER A 401 9.24 11.18 -8.22
N GLU A 402 9.94 11.70 -9.23
CA GLU A 402 11.16 12.49 -9.07
C GLU A 402 10.87 13.77 -8.27
N LEU A 403 9.88 14.55 -8.70
CA LEU A 403 9.45 15.75 -7.97
C LEU A 403 9.10 15.44 -6.51
N PHE A 404 8.34 14.36 -6.26
CA PHE A 404 8.00 13.97 -4.90
C PHE A 404 9.24 13.59 -4.07
N ARG A 405 10.30 13.02 -4.67
CA ARG A 405 11.56 12.72 -3.97
C ARG A 405 12.38 13.96 -3.66
N ASP A 406 12.25 15.03 -4.45
CA ASP A 406 13.12 16.22 -4.37
C ASP A 406 12.84 17.09 -3.13
N TYR A 407 11.62 17.08 -2.58
CA TYR A 407 11.31 17.76 -1.33
C TYR A 407 11.16 16.76 -0.18
N THR A 408 11.22 17.21 1.07
CA THR A 408 10.96 16.38 2.25
C THR A 408 10.12 17.12 3.27
N ARG A 409 9.22 16.40 3.96
CA ARG A 409 8.49 16.96 5.12
C ARG A 409 9.39 17.07 6.34
N TYR A 410 10.40 16.22 6.46
CA TYR A 410 11.26 16.12 7.62
C TYR A 410 12.63 16.75 7.30
N PRO A 411 12.76 18.09 7.33
CA PRO A 411 14.06 18.75 7.24
C PRO A 411 14.95 18.37 8.42
N GLU A 412 16.27 18.51 8.25
CA GLU A 412 17.25 18.11 9.27
C GLU A 412 17.12 18.87 10.59
N ASN A 413 16.52 20.07 10.59
CA ASN A 413 16.27 20.83 11.80
C ASN A 413 15.24 20.19 12.75
N ARG A 414 14.54 19.13 12.32
CA ARG A 414 13.69 18.31 13.20
C ARG A 414 14.50 17.43 14.14
N ILE A 415 15.78 17.19 13.85
CA ILE A 415 16.68 16.41 14.71
C ILE A 415 16.86 17.14 16.04
N GLY A 416 16.68 16.40 17.14
CA GLY A 416 16.76 16.91 18.49
C GLY A 416 15.42 17.41 19.06
N GLU A 417 14.38 17.56 18.24
CA GLU A 417 13.04 17.84 18.73
C GLU A 417 12.50 16.72 19.61
N ILE A 418 11.63 17.08 20.56
CA ILE A 418 10.97 16.16 21.48
C ILE A 418 9.50 16.05 21.10
N HIS A 419 9.02 14.82 20.95
CA HIS A 419 7.63 14.52 20.60
C HIS A 419 7.05 13.50 21.57
N ASP A 420 5.77 13.68 21.90
CA ASP A 420 4.97 12.61 22.50
C ASP A 420 4.36 11.77 21.36
N VAL A 421 4.50 10.46 21.45
CA VAL A 421 4.20 9.52 20.35
C VAL A 421 3.39 8.33 20.86
N LEU A 422 2.26 8.05 20.23
CA LEU A 422 1.47 6.85 20.50
C LEU A 422 1.96 5.70 19.61
N VAL A 423 2.53 4.65 20.20
CA VAL A 423 3.08 3.50 19.46
C VAL A 423 2.02 2.40 19.33
N THR A 424 1.55 2.12 18.11
CA THR A 424 0.48 1.14 17.87
C THR A 424 0.85 0.05 16.89
N GLU A 425 1.90 0.23 16.09
CA GLU A 425 2.31 -0.75 15.08
C GLU A 425 3.76 -1.21 15.27
N ILE A 426 4.12 -2.33 14.66
CA ILE A 426 5.50 -2.83 14.61
C ILE A 426 6.01 -2.66 13.19
N ALA A 427 7.19 -2.08 13.04
CA ALA A 427 7.81 -1.86 11.74
C ALA A 427 8.18 -3.20 11.06
N ALA A 428 8.36 -3.16 9.74
CA ALA A 428 8.70 -4.34 8.95
C ALA A 428 10.05 -4.98 9.35
N ASP A 429 10.97 -4.18 9.88
CA ASP A 429 12.26 -4.65 10.40
C ASP A 429 12.16 -5.43 11.72
N LYS A 430 11.00 -5.36 12.41
CA LYS A 430 10.73 -5.96 13.72
C LYS A 430 11.66 -5.49 14.85
N VAL A 431 12.41 -4.41 14.62
CA VAL A 431 13.31 -3.79 15.59
C VAL A 431 12.71 -2.48 16.11
N HIS A 432 11.84 -1.84 15.33
CA HIS A 432 11.16 -0.62 15.73
C HIS A 432 9.65 -0.83 15.92
N GLY A 433 9.09 -0.14 16.91
CA GLY A 433 7.69 0.25 16.92
C GLY A 433 7.47 1.45 16.00
N VAL A 434 6.29 1.52 15.39
CA VAL A 434 5.82 2.66 14.62
C VAL A 434 4.78 3.38 15.48
N GLY A 435 5.06 4.66 15.76
CA GLY A 435 4.11 5.51 16.45
C GLY A 435 3.87 6.83 15.73
N HIS A 436 2.80 7.49 16.15
CA HIS A 436 2.35 8.75 15.57
C HIS A 436 2.21 9.82 16.66
N ASN A 437 2.64 11.04 16.36
CA ASN A 437 2.33 12.22 17.18
C ASN A 437 0.95 12.79 16.80
N LYS A 438 0.51 13.87 17.45
CA LYS A 438 -0.75 14.57 17.13
C LYS A 438 -0.89 14.94 15.64
N CYS A 439 0.23 15.25 14.97
CA CYS A 439 0.27 15.64 13.57
C CYS A 439 0.34 14.43 12.61
N TYR A 440 0.15 13.22 13.13
CA TYR A 440 0.21 11.96 12.39
C TYR A 440 1.56 11.72 11.68
N GLU A 441 2.64 12.29 12.21
CA GLU A 441 3.98 12.03 11.70
C GLU A 441 4.46 10.66 12.16
N GLN A 442 5.00 9.90 11.22
CA GLN A 442 5.50 8.56 11.50
C GLN A 442 6.86 8.63 12.19
N ILE A 443 6.92 8.12 13.42
CA ILE A 443 8.13 8.12 14.26
C ILE A 443 8.46 6.67 14.62
N LEU A 444 9.67 6.24 14.26
CA LEU A 444 10.22 4.94 14.60
C LEU A 444 10.83 5.00 16.00
N VAL A 445 10.35 4.12 16.87
CA VAL A 445 10.76 4.02 18.28
C VAL A 445 11.40 2.64 18.52
N PRO A 446 12.54 2.53 19.22
CA PRO A 446 13.17 1.25 19.49
C PRO A 446 12.24 0.29 20.24
N LEU A 447 11.95 -0.87 19.64
CA LEU A 447 10.98 -1.84 20.18
C LEU A 447 11.43 -2.43 21.51
N SER A 448 12.74 -2.54 21.74
CA SER A 448 13.34 -3.03 22.98
C SER A 448 12.98 -2.20 24.21
N SER A 449 12.62 -0.93 24.00
CA SER A 449 12.41 0.06 25.06
C SER A 449 11.00 0.65 25.04
N CYS A 450 10.16 0.31 24.04
CA CYS A 450 8.82 0.86 23.90
C CYS A 450 7.74 -0.14 24.34
N GLU A 451 6.66 0.37 24.92
CA GLU A 451 5.47 -0.41 25.22
C GLU A 451 4.35 -0.09 24.23
N MET A 452 3.82 -1.11 23.58
CA MET A 452 2.73 -0.97 22.61
C MET A 452 1.46 -0.43 23.26
N GLY A 453 0.80 0.52 22.59
CA GLY A 453 -0.44 1.14 23.03
C GLY A 453 -0.28 2.23 24.09
N LYS A 454 0.95 2.71 24.32
CA LYS A 454 1.24 3.82 25.24
C LYS A 454 1.82 5.02 24.49
N TRP A 455 1.60 6.20 25.09
CA TRP A 455 2.31 7.41 24.73
C TRP A 455 3.71 7.36 25.33
N VAL A 456 4.71 7.58 24.50
CA VAL A 456 6.12 7.67 24.90
C VAL A 456 6.69 9.01 24.45
N ARG A 457 7.50 9.60 25.31
CA ARG A 457 8.23 10.82 24.99
C ARG A 457 9.57 10.45 24.35
N VAL A 458 9.81 10.97 23.15
CA VAL A 458 10.96 10.59 22.34
C VAL A 458 11.69 11.82 21.83
N LYS A 459 12.99 11.68 21.61
CA LYS A 459 13.84 12.68 20.95
C LYS A 459 14.22 12.18 19.57
N ILE A 460 14.06 13.02 18.56
CA ILE A 460 14.42 12.67 17.17
C ILE A 460 15.93 12.63 17.03
N THR A 461 16.47 11.51 16.53
CA THR A 461 17.91 11.28 16.32
C THR A 461 18.30 11.36 14.85
N SER A 462 17.40 10.99 13.95
CA SER A 462 17.59 11.15 12.51
C SER A 462 16.26 11.22 11.78
N VAL A 463 16.30 11.66 10.53
CA VAL A 463 15.14 11.79 9.65
C VAL A 463 15.37 11.03 8.36
N THR A 464 14.29 10.48 7.80
CA THR A 464 14.24 9.91 6.47
C THR A 464 13.19 10.63 5.65
N LYS A 465 12.99 10.23 4.39
CA LYS A 465 11.93 10.77 3.54
C LYS A 465 10.52 10.53 4.11
N PHE A 466 10.30 9.41 4.78
CA PHE A 466 8.95 8.94 5.17
C PHE A 466 8.73 8.89 6.68
N SER A 467 9.79 8.83 7.47
CA SER A 467 9.70 8.71 8.92
C SER A 467 10.84 9.43 9.62
N MET A 468 10.62 9.76 10.88
CA MET A 468 11.68 10.16 11.80
C MET A 468 12.09 8.96 12.65
N ILE A 469 13.36 8.89 13.06
CA ILE A 469 13.89 7.87 13.97
C ILE A 469 14.19 8.55 15.30
N SER A 470 13.93 7.86 16.39
CA SER A 470 13.96 8.46 17.72
C SER A 470 14.61 7.57 18.78
N GLU A 471 14.95 8.17 19.90
CA GLU A 471 15.29 7.50 21.15
C GLU A 471 14.28 7.87 22.24
N ILE A 472 13.96 6.93 23.12
CA ILE A 472 13.04 7.19 24.23
C ILE A 472 13.76 8.00 25.29
N LEU A 473 13.14 9.09 25.73
CA LEU A 473 13.61 9.85 26.87
C LEU A 473 13.16 9.11 28.14
N THR A 474 14.12 8.51 28.85
CA THR A 474 13.87 8.00 30.19
C THR A 474 13.86 9.17 31.16
N ASP A 475 12.78 9.33 31.92
CA ASP A 475 12.73 10.29 33.01
C ASP A 475 13.78 9.90 34.07
N SER A 476 14.96 10.50 33.98
CA SER A 476 16.03 10.37 34.97
C SER A 476 15.76 11.24 36.21
N SER A 477 14.55 11.11 36.78
CA SER A 477 14.15 11.81 38.01
C SER A 477 13.21 11.01 38.92
N THR A 478 13.51 9.72 39.15
CA THR A 478 13.15 9.04 40.41
C THR A 478 14.18 7.96 40.76
N SER A 479 15.45 8.34 40.82
CA SER A 479 16.47 7.55 41.52
C SER A 479 17.44 8.49 42.25
N SER A 480 17.04 8.97 43.42
CA SER A 480 18.01 9.40 44.44
C SER A 480 17.70 8.72 45.78
N SER A 481 18.60 7.80 46.09
CA SER A 481 19.04 7.35 47.42
C SER A 481 18.00 6.85 48.43
N SER A 482 17.91 5.52 48.53
CA SER A 482 17.89 4.88 49.85
C SER A 482 19.06 3.90 49.92
N SER A 483 20.16 4.37 50.51
CA SER A 483 21.27 3.53 50.92
C SER A 483 20.81 2.54 51.99
N SER A 484 21.35 1.33 51.83
CA SER A 484 21.24 0.15 52.65
C SER A 484 21.15 0.40 54.16
N PHE A 485 20.09 -0.09 54.79
CA PHE A 485 20.15 -0.58 56.17
C PHE A 485 19.56 -1.99 56.23
N SER A 486 20.44 -2.91 56.60
CA SER A 486 20.19 -4.32 56.84
C SER A 486 19.49 -4.49 58.19
N PHE A 487 18.38 -5.24 58.24
CA PHE A 487 18.05 -6.10 59.38
C PHE A 487 17.08 -7.20 58.96
N VAL A 488 17.18 -8.31 59.69
CA VAL A 488 16.85 -9.68 59.31
C VAL A 488 15.60 -10.14 60.06
N LEU A 489 14.68 -10.82 59.35
CA LEU A 489 13.68 -11.81 59.83
C LEU A 489 12.42 -11.32 60.63
N PRO A 490 11.36 -12.16 60.84
CA PRO A 490 10.29 -12.48 59.88
C PRO A 490 8.85 -12.37 60.45
N VAL A 491 7.86 -12.59 59.57
CA VAL A 491 6.48 -13.09 59.77
C VAL A 491 6.01 -13.35 61.23
N LEU A 492 4.98 -12.62 61.68
CA LEU A 492 3.89 -13.16 62.52
C LEU A 492 2.67 -12.20 62.61
N VAL A 493 1.51 -12.70 62.17
CA VAL A 493 0.16 -12.66 62.76
C VAL A 493 -0.23 -11.54 63.76
N LEU A 494 -1.43 -10.95 63.53
CA LEU A 494 -2.56 -10.68 64.46
C LEU A 494 -3.16 -9.27 64.22
N LEU A 495 -4.32 -9.15 63.55
CA LEU A 495 -5.64 -8.89 64.14
C LEU A 495 -5.65 -7.89 65.31
N PHE A 496 -6.36 -6.76 65.14
CA PHE A 496 -7.33 -6.09 66.03
C PHE A 496 -7.34 -4.58 65.71
N THR A 497 -8.29 -4.13 64.88
CA THR A 497 -9.55 -3.47 65.28
C THR A 497 -9.42 -2.03 65.77
N ILE A 498 -10.37 -1.24 65.27
CA ILE A 498 -11.25 -0.33 66.04
C ILE A 498 -10.84 1.15 66.11
N PHE A 499 -11.80 1.95 65.63
CA PHE A 499 -12.17 3.31 66.07
C PHE A 499 -11.28 4.45 65.55
N LEU A 500 -11.79 5.61 65.15
CA LEU A 500 -13.12 6.24 65.12
C LEU A 500 -12.84 7.51 64.28
N LEU A 501 -13.50 7.71 63.13
CA LEU A 501 -14.66 8.60 62.98
C LEU A 501 -14.36 10.10 63.17
N VAL A 502 -15.07 10.90 62.37
CA VAL A 502 -15.34 12.35 62.47
C VAL A 502 -14.39 13.21 61.62
N LYS A 503 -14.76 13.51 60.36
CA LYS A 503 -15.75 14.51 59.86
C LYS A 503 -15.15 15.92 59.72
N ILE A 504 -15.29 16.43 58.48
CA ILE A 504 -15.85 17.77 58.12
C ILE A 504 -14.98 18.97 58.50
N ALA A 505 -14.80 20.03 57.71
CA ALA A 505 -15.07 20.35 56.32
C ALA A 505 -14.54 21.79 56.07
N LYS A 506 -14.48 22.15 54.78
CA LYS A 506 -14.94 23.43 54.22
C LYS A 506 -14.07 24.71 54.41
N THR A 507 -13.68 25.21 53.23
CA THR A 507 -13.86 26.60 52.70
C THR A 507 -13.14 27.73 53.42
N THR A 508 -12.26 28.49 52.77
CA THR A 508 -12.47 29.65 51.87
C THR A 508 -11.06 30.30 51.78
N SER A 509 -10.61 31.08 50.80
CA SER A 509 -11.18 32.29 50.24
C SER A 509 -10.31 32.77 49.07
N SER A 510 -10.97 33.38 48.10
CA SER A 510 -10.46 34.31 47.09
C SER A 510 -9.93 35.63 47.67
N THR A 511 -9.03 36.31 46.95
CA THR A 511 -8.99 37.75 46.56
C THR A 511 -7.56 38.08 46.08
N VAL A 512 -7.30 38.46 44.82
CA VAL A 512 -7.55 39.73 44.08
C VAL A 512 -6.48 40.83 44.34
N SER A 513 -6.10 41.46 43.22
CA SER A 513 -5.47 42.77 42.98
C SER A 513 -3.94 42.82 42.83
N THR A 514 -3.41 43.09 41.62
CA THR A 514 -3.31 44.36 40.85
C THR A 514 -2.01 45.09 41.20
N ILE A 515 -1.17 45.40 40.20
CA ILE A 515 -0.58 46.73 39.92
C ILE A 515 0.28 46.65 38.65
N ALA A 516 0.04 47.63 37.78
CA ALA A 516 0.72 47.94 36.53
C ALA A 516 1.72 49.10 36.73
N SER A 517 2.72 49.20 35.85
CA SER A 517 3.37 50.43 35.31
C SER A 517 4.78 50.07 34.80
N SER A 518 5.10 50.07 33.49
CA SER A 518 5.32 51.19 32.54
C SER A 518 6.59 52.04 32.80
N THR A 519 7.54 52.04 31.85
CA THR A 519 8.31 53.21 31.32
C THR A 519 9.41 52.71 30.35
N THR A 520 9.27 52.88 29.02
CA THR A 520 9.89 53.91 28.13
C THR A 520 11.41 54.06 28.16
N SER A 521 12.07 53.90 27.01
CA SER A 521 12.65 55.01 26.22
C SER A 521 13.33 54.55 24.91
N GLN A 522 13.03 55.27 23.82
CA GLN A 522 13.74 55.33 22.54
C GLN A 522 14.89 56.36 22.59
N VAL A 523 15.90 56.22 21.72
CA VAL A 523 16.60 57.25 20.86
C VAL A 523 17.45 56.44 19.84
N VAL A 524 17.23 56.40 18.51
CA VAL A 524 17.38 57.34 17.35
C VAL A 524 18.82 57.54 16.81
N GLY A 525 18.97 57.29 15.49
CA GLY A 525 19.93 57.89 14.53
C GLY A 525 21.01 56.93 13.97
N GLY A 526 21.30 56.78 12.68
CA GLY A 526 20.82 57.37 11.41
C GLY A 526 21.91 57.27 10.30
N SER A 527 21.52 56.85 9.08
CA SER A 527 22.17 57.08 7.74
C SER A 527 23.56 56.42 7.46
N SER A 528 24.03 56.08 6.25
CA SER A 528 23.64 56.27 4.84
C SER A 528 24.49 55.40 3.88
N ALA A 529 23.94 55.13 2.68
CA ALA A 529 24.57 55.12 1.34
C ALA A 529 25.47 53.95 0.82
N ALA A 530 24.86 53.21 -0.13
CA ALA A 530 25.29 52.77 -1.47
C ALA A 530 26.74 52.93 -1.96
N THR A 531 27.27 51.91 -2.67
CA THR A 531 27.81 52.04 -4.05
C THR A 531 27.89 50.67 -4.76
N ALA A 532 27.64 50.67 -6.08
CA ALA A 532 27.68 49.56 -7.02
C ALA A 532 29.05 49.35 -7.67
N ALA A 533 29.30 48.18 -8.27
CA ALA A 533 30.08 48.05 -9.52
C ALA A 533 29.91 46.65 -10.15
N ALA A 534 29.66 46.66 -11.46
CA ALA A 534 29.59 45.52 -12.36
C ALA A 534 30.93 45.31 -13.09
N THR A 535 31.17 44.12 -13.64
CA THR A 535 31.93 43.94 -14.89
C THR A 535 31.60 42.62 -15.59
N SER A 536 31.54 42.71 -16.92
CA SER A 536 31.09 41.77 -17.95
C SER A 536 32.26 41.21 -18.79
N SER A 537 32.07 40.07 -19.49
CA SER A 537 32.63 39.84 -20.85
C SER A 537 32.14 38.54 -21.54
N THR A 538 31.30 38.68 -22.58
CA THR A 538 31.36 38.18 -24.00
C THR A 538 32.32 37.04 -24.42
N CYS A 539 32.21 36.25 -25.51
CA CYS A 539 31.21 35.76 -26.50
C CYS A 539 31.98 34.89 -27.57
N LEU A 540 31.49 33.66 -27.92
CA LEU A 540 31.47 32.92 -29.23
C LEU A 540 32.76 32.73 -30.12
N PRO A 541 32.72 32.05 -31.31
CA PRO A 541 32.47 30.62 -31.65
C PRO A 541 33.52 30.02 -32.66
N THR A 542 33.48 28.72 -33.05
CA THR A 542 33.68 28.26 -34.47
C THR A 542 33.51 26.74 -34.73
N THR A 543 33.23 26.47 -36.01
CA THR A 543 32.78 25.34 -36.86
C THR A 543 33.70 24.12 -37.14
N SER A 544 33.05 22.96 -37.35
CA SER A 544 33.22 21.82 -38.32
C SER A 544 34.56 21.46 -39.00
N THR A 545 34.91 20.15 -39.06
CA THR A 545 35.02 19.32 -40.31
C THR A 545 35.48 17.87 -40.04
N VAL A 546 35.16 16.98 -40.99
CA VAL A 546 35.32 15.51 -41.02
C VAL A 546 36.55 15.11 -41.86
N SER A 547 37.29 14.04 -41.51
CA SER A 547 38.00 13.19 -42.48
C SER A 547 38.39 11.80 -41.93
N HIS A 548 38.39 10.82 -42.83
CA HIS A 548 38.46 9.35 -42.69
C HIS A 548 39.84 8.72 -42.41
N GLN A 549 39.79 7.50 -41.83
CA GLN A 549 40.62 6.28 -42.02
C GLN A 549 42.15 6.33 -41.83
N ASN A 550 42.70 5.55 -40.89
CA ASN A 550 43.17 4.17 -41.15
C ASN A 550 43.71 3.45 -39.88
N GLU A 551 43.70 2.13 -39.99
CA GLU A 551 43.99 1.06 -39.02
C GLU A 551 45.26 1.20 -38.15
N ARG A 552 45.17 0.75 -36.88
CA ARG A 552 46.21 -0.05 -36.22
C ARG A 552 45.68 -0.73 -34.95
N VAL A 553 45.90 -2.03 -34.88
CA VAL A 553 45.76 -2.90 -33.72
C VAL A 553 46.64 -2.38 -32.58
N ILE A 554 46.10 -2.25 -31.36
CA ILE A 554 46.88 -2.08 -30.14
C ILE A 554 46.36 -3.07 -29.09
N GLU A 555 47.27 -3.94 -28.66
CA GLU A 555 47.11 -4.93 -27.60
C GLU A 555 46.61 -4.30 -26.29
N ALA A 556 45.64 -4.97 -25.67
CA ALA A 556 45.11 -4.59 -24.37
C ALA A 556 46.17 -4.84 -23.28
N THR A 557 46.65 -3.75 -22.67
CA THR A 557 47.46 -3.80 -21.46
C THR A 557 46.58 -4.14 -20.27
N ASN A 558 46.95 -5.21 -19.54
CA ASN A 558 46.38 -5.57 -18.24
C ASN A 558 46.62 -4.43 -17.24
N GLY A 559 45.59 -3.63 -16.98
CA GLY A 559 45.59 -2.62 -15.93
C GLY A 559 44.35 -2.79 -15.06
N ARG A 560 44.54 -3.17 -13.80
CA ARG A 560 43.51 -3.05 -12.75
C ARG A 560 43.08 -1.58 -12.69
N ARG A 561 41.85 -1.30 -13.11
CA ARG A 561 41.20 0.01 -12.93
C ARG A 561 40.03 -0.15 -11.97
N GLU A 562 40.07 0.63 -10.91
CA GLU A 562 38.95 0.79 -9.98
C GLU A 562 38.19 2.07 -10.41
N ILE A 563 36.91 1.91 -10.78
CA ILE A 563 36.07 3.03 -11.20
C ILE A 563 35.46 3.67 -9.93
N SER A 564 35.93 4.86 -9.59
CA SER A 564 35.66 5.52 -8.30
C SER A 564 34.51 6.54 -8.31
N ARG A 565 33.63 6.56 -9.32
CA ARG A 565 32.48 7.48 -9.32
C ARG A 565 31.29 6.94 -10.11
N TRP A 566 30.20 6.66 -9.41
CA TRP A 566 28.94 6.16 -9.97
C TRP A 566 28.00 7.34 -10.28
N LYS A 567 27.42 7.35 -11.48
CA LYS A 567 26.29 8.22 -11.80
C LYS A 567 25.02 7.37 -11.83
N SER A 568 24.14 7.58 -10.86
CA SER A 568 22.72 7.19 -10.99
C SER A 568 22.04 8.08 -12.04
N ARG A 569 21.02 7.58 -12.72
CA ARG A 569 20.33 8.28 -13.82
C ARG A 569 19.97 9.74 -13.50
N GLU A 570 20.62 10.66 -14.19
CA GLU A 570 20.09 11.99 -14.50
C GLU A 570 19.30 11.89 -15.82
N GLY A 571 17.97 12.05 -15.76
CA GLY A 571 17.11 12.41 -16.90
C GLY A 571 16.85 11.32 -17.97
N ALA A 572 15.65 10.74 -17.96
CA ALA A 572 15.17 9.88 -19.04
C ALA A 572 14.65 10.68 -20.25
N ASN A 573 15.57 11.20 -21.07
CA ASN A 573 15.32 11.32 -22.51
C ASN A 573 15.65 9.95 -23.12
N VAL A 574 14.69 9.28 -23.76
CA VAL A 574 14.95 8.01 -24.47
C VAL A 574 15.91 8.29 -25.63
N LYS A 575 17.21 8.09 -25.40
CA LYS A 575 18.20 8.15 -26.48
C LYS A 575 18.05 6.92 -27.38
N PRO A 576 18.26 7.06 -28.70
CA PRO A 576 18.17 5.96 -29.65
C PRO A 576 19.19 4.88 -29.29
N ARG A 577 18.71 3.63 -29.17
CA ARG A 577 19.53 2.46 -28.83
C ARG A 577 20.52 2.16 -29.95
N GLU A 578 21.80 1.99 -29.63
CA GLU A 578 22.84 1.81 -30.64
C GLU A 578 22.72 0.47 -31.39
N ARG A 579 22.83 0.57 -32.72
CA ARG A 579 23.03 -0.57 -33.61
C ARG A 579 24.42 -0.47 -34.24
N ASP A 580 25.00 -1.61 -34.58
CA ASP A 580 26.21 -1.62 -35.41
C ASP A 580 25.88 -1.44 -36.90
N ASN A 581 26.94 -1.40 -37.71
CA ASN A 581 26.84 -1.17 -39.15
C ASN A 581 26.12 -2.30 -39.91
N GLU A 582 25.91 -3.46 -39.28
CA GLU A 582 25.18 -4.61 -39.82
C GLU A 582 23.73 -4.68 -39.30
N GLY A 583 23.31 -3.67 -38.53
CA GLY A 583 21.97 -3.53 -38.00
C GLY A 583 21.70 -4.34 -36.72
N TYR A 584 22.72 -4.98 -36.11
CA TYR A 584 22.58 -5.67 -34.84
C TYR A 584 22.54 -4.67 -33.69
N ARG A 585 21.63 -4.89 -32.74
CA ARG A 585 21.59 -4.09 -31.51
C ARG A 585 22.79 -4.45 -30.63
N LYS A 586 23.58 -3.45 -30.26
CA LYS A 586 24.69 -3.61 -29.32
C LYS A 586 24.16 -3.82 -27.90
N ARG A 587 24.66 -4.86 -27.25
CA ARG A 587 24.30 -5.27 -25.89
C ARG A 587 25.55 -5.58 -25.08
N ALA A 588 25.41 -5.53 -23.77
CA ALA A 588 26.42 -5.98 -22.84
C ALA A 588 25.79 -6.83 -21.73
N ALA A 589 26.55 -7.77 -21.19
CA ALA A 589 26.11 -8.62 -20.09
C ALA A 589 27.24 -8.87 -19.09
N ALA A 590 26.87 -9.01 -17.82
CA ALA A 590 27.78 -9.27 -16.72
C ALA A 590 27.56 -10.70 -16.21
N LEU A 591 28.57 -11.55 -16.40
CA LEU A 591 28.58 -12.90 -15.86
C LEU A 591 29.38 -12.88 -14.56
N CYS A 592 28.68 -12.87 -13.42
CA CYS A 592 29.32 -12.89 -12.12
C CYS A 592 29.50 -14.32 -11.61
N ILE A 593 30.68 -14.60 -11.06
CA ILE A 593 30.99 -15.90 -10.46
C ILE A 593 31.40 -15.79 -8.99
N LYS A 594 31.17 -16.86 -8.23
CA LYS A 594 31.69 -17.10 -6.88
C LYS A 594 32.20 -18.54 -6.77
N GLY A 595 33.28 -18.75 -6.01
CA GLY A 595 33.89 -20.07 -5.86
C GLY A 595 34.95 -20.37 -6.93
N VAL A 596 35.60 -21.53 -6.83
CA VAL A 596 36.68 -21.97 -7.72
C VAL A 596 36.48 -23.45 -8.05
N GLY A 597 36.73 -23.85 -9.30
CA GLY A 597 36.62 -25.24 -9.73
C GLY A 597 35.17 -25.73 -9.82
N ASP A 598 34.91 -26.94 -9.34
CA ASP A 598 33.59 -27.59 -9.43
C ASP A 598 32.49 -26.90 -8.59
N ASP A 599 32.88 -26.06 -7.62
CA ASP A 599 31.97 -25.26 -6.77
C ASP A 599 31.69 -23.87 -7.35
N THR A 600 31.96 -23.63 -8.63
CA THR A 600 31.71 -22.33 -9.27
C THR A 600 30.20 -22.07 -9.40
N HIS A 601 29.74 -21.03 -8.72
CA HIS A 601 28.36 -20.54 -8.80
C HIS A 601 28.30 -19.31 -9.69
N VAL A 602 27.25 -19.23 -10.52
CA VAL A 602 26.94 -18.10 -11.38
C VAL A 602 25.74 -17.32 -10.86
N LEU A 603 25.79 -16.00 -11.00
CA LEU A 603 24.65 -15.13 -10.72
C LEU A 603 23.72 -15.07 -11.94
N LEU A 604 22.45 -15.40 -11.72
CA LEU A 604 21.42 -15.31 -12.74
C LEU A 604 20.23 -14.50 -12.23
N VAL A 605 19.49 -13.91 -13.17
CA VAL A 605 18.26 -13.16 -12.88
C VAL A 605 17.08 -13.72 -13.66
N SER A 606 15.86 -13.58 -13.11
CA SER A 606 14.66 -14.14 -13.73
C SER A 606 14.37 -13.44 -15.06
N ALA A 607 14.12 -14.18 -16.14
CA ALA A 607 14.02 -13.59 -17.48
C ALA A 607 12.69 -12.85 -17.77
N GLY A 608 11.90 -12.57 -16.73
CA GLY A 608 10.55 -12.01 -16.70
C GLY A 608 9.93 -12.11 -15.29
N LYS A 609 8.72 -11.57 -15.10
CA LYS A 609 8.01 -11.53 -13.80
C LYS A 609 7.55 -12.90 -13.29
N ASP A 610 7.45 -13.89 -14.17
CA ASP A 610 6.81 -15.20 -13.89
C ASP A 610 7.83 -16.36 -13.73
N GLY A 611 9.10 -16.08 -13.45
CA GLY A 611 10.06 -17.04 -12.87
C GLY A 611 10.48 -18.29 -13.68
N GLY A 612 9.93 -18.54 -14.87
CA GLY A 612 10.10 -19.84 -15.56
C GLY A 612 11.45 -20.14 -16.23
N LYS A 613 12.29 -19.12 -16.49
CA LYS A 613 13.65 -19.30 -17.06
C LYS A 613 14.59 -18.19 -16.58
N TRP A 614 15.88 -18.51 -16.47
CA TRP A 614 16.92 -17.59 -15.99
C TRP A 614 17.72 -16.96 -17.15
N VAL A 615 18.34 -15.81 -16.91
CA VAL A 615 19.27 -15.15 -17.84
C VAL A 615 20.45 -14.54 -17.10
N VAL A 616 21.56 -14.38 -17.82
CA VAL A 616 22.69 -13.56 -17.37
C VAL A 616 22.27 -12.08 -17.39
N PRO A 617 22.52 -11.31 -16.31
CA PRO A 617 22.21 -9.89 -16.26
C PRO A 617 22.80 -9.13 -17.45
N GLY A 618 21.97 -8.35 -18.16
CA GLY A 618 22.48 -7.58 -19.30
C GLY A 618 21.44 -6.98 -20.23
N GLY A 619 21.77 -5.84 -20.82
CA GLY A 619 20.87 -5.03 -21.63
C GLY A 619 21.55 -4.34 -22.79
N GLY A 620 20.99 -3.20 -23.21
CA GLY A 620 21.47 -2.46 -24.37
C GLY A 620 22.56 -1.46 -23.99
N VAL A 621 23.53 -1.27 -24.87
CA VAL A 621 24.53 -0.21 -24.70
C VAL A 621 23.90 1.13 -25.04
N GLU A 622 23.96 2.09 -24.13
CA GLU A 622 23.44 3.45 -24.33
C GLU A 622 24.42 4.33 -25.12
N LYS A 623 23.95 5.48 -25.61
CA LYS A 623 24.77 6.41 -26.42
C LYS A 623 25.86 7.04 -25.55
N ASN A 624 27.11 6.91 -25.98
CA ASN A 624 28.33 7.32 -25.26
C ASN A 624 28.68 6.45 -24.04
N GLU A 625 28.15 5.24 -23.95
CA GLU A 625 28.50 4.23 -22.95
C GLU A 625 29.36 3.14 -23.60
N CYS A 626 30.44 2.71 -22.95
CA CYS A 626 31.17 1.53 -23.42
C CYS A 626 30.48 0.23 -22.97
N ALA A 627 30.76 -0.89 -23.63
CA ALA A 627 30.10 -2.15 -23.32
C ALA A 627 30.36 -2.62 -21.87
N GLU A 628 31.53 -2.32 -21.31
CA GLU A 628 31.85 -2.69 -19.93
C GLU A 628 31.04 -1.87 -18.92
N GLU A 629 30.91 -0.56 -19.12
CA GLU A 629 30.04 0.32 -18.31
C GLU A 629 28.58 -0.13 -18.37
N ALA A 630 28.10 -0.50 -19.56
CA ALA A 630 26.75 -1.04 -19.75
C ALA A 630 26.56 -2.35 -18.98
N ALA A 631 27.55 -3.24 -18.95
CA ALA A 631 27.46 -4.49 -18.18
C ALA A 631 27.37 -4.23 -16.67
N HIS A 632 28.15 -3.27 -16.13
CA HIS A 632 28.09 -2.87 -14.72
C HIS A 632 26.75 -2.21 -14.35
N ARG A 633 26.23 -1.33 -15.21
CA ARG A 633 24.92 -0.69 -15.01
C ARG A 633 23.81 -1.73 -14.95
N GLU A 634 23.75 -2.62 -15.94
CA GLU A 634 22.71 -3.65 -16.02
C GLU A 634 22.83 -4.68 -14.89
N LEU A 635 24.05 -5.00 -14.43
CA LEU A 635 24.26 -5.85 -13.26
C LEU A 635 23.69 -5.20 -11.98
N MET A 636 23.91 -3.91 -11.80
CA MET A 636 23.41 -3.16 -10.66
C MET A 636 21.89 -3.02 -10.71
N GLU A 637 21.33 -2.73 -11.88
CA GLU A 637 19.89 -2.55 -12.13
C GLU A 637 19.11 -3.87 -12.03
N GLU A 638 19.57 -4.94 -12.70
CA GLU A 638 18.84 -6.22 -12.78
C GLU A 638 19.10 -7.14 -11.60
N ALA A 639 20.27 -7.07 -10.96
CA ALA A 639 20.68 -8.02 -9.91
C ALA A 639 21.08 -7.38 -8.58
N GLY A 640 21.23 -6.05 -8.49
CA GLY A 640 21.59 -5.43 -7.22
C GLY A 640 23.04 -5.70 -6.80
N VAL A 641 23.92 -6.00 -7.75
CA VAL A 641 25.29 -6.44 -7.50
C VAL A 641 26.30 -5.43 -8.03
N ARG A 642 27.30 -5.11 -7.21
CA ARG A 642 28.50 -4.38 -7.63
C ARG A 642 29.65 -5.37 -7.76
N ALA A 643 30.38 -5.30 -8.86
CA ALA A 643 31.44 -6.25 -9.16
C ALA A 643 32.69 -5.56 -9.72
N HIS A 644 33.80 -6.30 -9.80
CA HIS A 644 35.00 -5.92 -10.52
C HIS A 644 35.10 -6.76 -11.80
N THR A 645 35.39 -6.12 -12.95
CA THR A 645 35.62 -6.87 -14.19
C THR A 645 36.94 -7.62 -14.13
N LEU A 646 36.89 -8.93 -14.31
CA LEU A 646 38.09 -9.78 -14.40
C LEU A 646 38.63 -9.80 -15.83
N ARG A 647 37.78 -10.16 -16.80
CA ARG A 647 38.14 -10.26 -18.21
C ARG A 647 36.93 -10.18 -19.13
N ASN A 648 37.16 -9.80 -20.38
CA ASN A 648 36.16 -9.91 -21.44
C ASN A 648 36.09 -11.36 -21.94
N ILE A 649 34.91 -11.98 -21.88
CA ILE A 649 34.67 -13.36 -22.32
C ILE A 649 34.52 -13.47 -23.84
N GLY A 650 33.95 -12.43 -24.48
CA GLY A 650 33.76 -12.40 -25.92
C GLY A 650 32.43 -11.81 -26.37
N LEU A 651 32.22 -11.83 -27.69
CA LEU A 651 31.03 -11.30 -28.34
C LEU A 651 30.11 -12.44 -28.77
N PHE A 652 28.87 -12.43 -28.29
CA PHE A 652 27.86 -13.44 -28.59
C PHE A 652 26.79 -12.85 -29.51
N GLN A 653 26.60 -13.49 -30.67
CA GLN A 653 25.66 -13.05 -31.70
C GLN A 653 24.39 -13.91 -31.68
N ASP A 654 23.23 -13.26 -31.69
CA ASP A 654 21.91 -13.85 -31.88
C ASP A 654 21.32 -13.30 -33.19
N ASP A 655 21.37 -14.11 -34.25
CA ASP A 655 20.91 -13.73 -35.59
C ASP A 655 19.40 -13.59 -35.70
N VAL A 656 18.65 -14.33 -34.88
CA VAL A 656 17.18 -14.33 -34.88
C VAL A 656 16.67 -13.02 -34.29
N ARG A 657 17.27 -12.56 -33.19
CA ARG A 657 16.90 -11.30 -32.53
C ARG A 657 17.69 -10.10 -33.02
N LYS A 658 18.69 -10.31 -33.88
CA LYS A 658 19.66 -9.29 -34.33
C LYS A 658 20.30 -8.59 -33.13
N HIS A 659 20.83 -9.37 -32.19
CA HIS A 659 21.57 -8.86 -31.03
C HIS A 659 23.04 -9.28 -31.08
N ARG A 660 23.94 -8.38 -30.68
CA ARG A 660 25.35 -8.69 -30.42
C ARG A 660 25.67 -8.27 -28.99
N THR A 661 25.98 -9.24 -28.14
CA THR A 661 26.16 -9.07 -26.69
C THR A 661 27.63 -9.29 -26.32
N GLN A 662 28.31 -8.24 -25.86
CA GLN A 662 29.63 -8.37 -25.27
C GLN A 662 29.49 -8.85 -23.83
N VAL A 663 30.15 -9.95 -23.46
CA VAL A 663 30.04 -10.52 -22.11
C VAL A 663 31.34 -10.32 -21.34
N PHE A 664 31.21 -9.90 -20.09
CA PHE A 664 32.33 -9.70 -19.18
C PHE A 664 32.21 -10.64 -17.98
N LEU A 665 33.33 -11.29 -17.62
CA LEU A 665 33.44 -12.06 -16.39
C LEU A 665 33.75 -11.11 -15.25
N MET A 666 32.99 -11.20 -14.17
CA MET A 666 33.11 -10.28 -13.04
C MET A 666 33.15 -11.02 -11.70
N GLU A 667 33.90 -10.46 -10.75
CA GLU A 667 33.98 -10.91 -9.36
C GLU A 667 33.17 -9.96 -8.47
N VAL A 668 32.30 -10.51 -7.63
CA VAL A 668 31.36 -9.72 -6.83
C VAL A 668 32.07 -9.04 -5.66
N LEU A 669 31.83 -7.73 -5.52
CA LEU A 669 32.32 -6.91 -4.42
C LEU A 669 31.24 -6.73 -3.34
N GLU A 670 30.01 -6.46 -3.76
CA GLU A 670 28.90 -6.11 -2.86
C GLU A 670 27.57 -6.59 -3.45
N GLU A 671 26.68 -7.08 -2.58
CA GLU A 671 25.31 -7.44 -2.93
C GLU A 671 24.32 -6.67 -2.07
N LYS A 672 23.45 -5.90 -2.72
CA LYS A 672 22.37 -5.19 -2.01
C LYS A 672 21.25 -6.14 -1.62
N ALA A 673 20.62 -5.92 -0.47
CA ALA A 673 19.44 -6.66 -0.06
C ALA A 673 18.22 -6.39 -0.95
N THR A 674 18.09 -5.16 -1.45
CA THR A 674 17.05 -4.70 -2.39
C THR A 674 17.70 -3.91 -3.52
N TRP A 675 17.11 -3.95 -4.72
CA TRP A 675 17.62 -3.25 -5.91
C TRP A 675 16.48 -2.90 -6.87
N GLU A 676 16.78 -2.04 -7.85
CA GLU A 676 15.78 -1.38 -8.71
C GLU A 676 14.80 -2.35 -9.37
N GLU A 677 15.27 -3.42 -10.01
CA GLU A 677 14.35 -4.40 -10.61
C GLU A 677 13.71 -5.37 -9.61
N ASN A 678 14.28 -5.55 -8.41
CA ASN A 678 13.69 -6.38 -7.36
C ASN A 678 12.32 -5.86 -6.91
N GLU A 679 12.17 -4.53 -6.86
CA GLU A 679 10.91 -3.86 -6.53
C GLU A 679 9.81 -4.15 -7.57
N PHE A 680 10.19 -4.57 -8.77
CA PHE A 680 9.29 -4.95 -9.86
C PHE A 680 9.11 -6.47 -10.02
N GLY A 681 9.61 -7.26 -9.06
CA GLY A 681 9.47 -8.72 -9.01
C GLY A 681 10.59 -9.49 -9.72
N ARG A 682 11.70 -8.84 -10.10
CA ARG A 682 12.89 -9.52 -10.60
C ARG A 682 13.59 -10.26 -9.47
N GLN A 683 13.85 -11.55 -9.67
CA GLN A 683 14.58 -12.37 -8.71
C GLN A 683 16.01 -12.56 -9.18
N ARG A 684 16.96 -12.62 -8.24
CA ARG A 684 18.34 -13.06 -8.49
C ARG A 684 18.57 -14.39 -7.77
N ILE A 685 19.42 -15.23 -8.32
CA ILE A 685 19.81 -16.50 -7.74
C ILE A 685 21.29 -16.78 -7.99
N TRP A 686 21.94 -17.40 -7.01
CA TRP A 686 23.23 -18.05 -7.19
C TRP A 686 23.00 -19.54 -7.44
N MET A 687 23.58 -20.05 -8.52
CA MET A 687 23.36 -21.42 -8.95
C MET A 687 24.68 -22.04 -9.39
N PRO A 688 24.95 -23.33 -9.10
CA PRO A 688 26.10 -24.03 -9.68
C PRO A 688 26.10 -23.88 -11.20
N ILE A 689 27.26 -23.60 -11.79
CA ILE A 689 27.37 -23.30 -13.24
C ILE A 689 26.80 -24.41 -14.14
N GLY A 690 26.91 -25.67 -13.71
CA GLY A 690 26.30 -26.82 -14.40
C GLY A 690 24.77 -26.74 -14.43
N GLU A 691 24.15 -26.53 -13.27
CA GLU A 691 22.68 -26.37 -13.16
C GLU A 691 22.20 -25.09 -13.86
N GLY A 692 22.98 -24.01 -13.79
CA GLY A 692 22.71 -22.75 -14.48
C GLY A 692 22.63 -22.94 -16.00
N THR A 693 23.50 -23.77 -16.56
CA THR A 693 23.53 -24.05 -18.00
C THR A 693 22.25 -24.75 -18.49
N GLU A 694 21.62 -25.56 -17.63
CA GLU A 694 20.35 -26.25 -17.94
C GLU A 694 19.12 -25.33 -17.77
N LYS A 695 19.15 -24.43 -16.79
CA LYS A 695 17.99 -23.60 -16.40
C LYS A 695 17.94 -22.22 -17.07
N VAL A 696 19.02 -21.79 -17.73
CA VAL A 696 19.08 -20.52 -18.45
C VAL A 696 18.29 -20.61 -19.77
N LYS A 697 17.80 -19.47 -20.28
CA LYS A 697 17.23 -19.40 -21.64
C LYS A 697 18.27 -19.89 -22.66
N ASN A 698 17.84 -20.68 -23.65
CA ASN A 698 18.72 -21.26 -24.68
C ASN A 698 19.67 -20.22 -25.32
N SER A 699 19.24 -18.97 -25.51
CA SER A 699 20.07 -17.90 -26.08
C SER A 699 21.23 -17.43 -25.18
N HIS A 700 21.27 -17.84 -23.90
CA HIS A 700 22.33 -17.54 -22.93
C HIS A 700 23.13 -18.79 -22.55
N ARG A 701 22.76 -19.98 -23.03
CA ARG A 701 23.46 -21.23 -22.70
C ARG A 701 24.92 -21.19 -23.12
N ALA A 702 25.19 -20.73 -24.35
CA ALA A 702 26.54 -20.54 -24.86
C ALA A 702 27.40 -19.57 -24.02
N ILE A 703 26.76 -18.62 -23.32
CA ILE A 703 27.47 -17.67 -22.45
C ILE A 703 28.03 -18.37 -21.21
N LEU A 704 27.27 -19.32 -20.63
CA LEU A 704 27.73 -20.09 -19.46
C LEU A 704 28.74 -21.17 -19.86
N GLU A 705 28.53 -21.83 -21.01
CA GLU A 705 29.46 -22.86 -21.54
C GLU A 705 30.86 -22.27 -21.87
N ALA A 706 30.92 -20.99 -22.27
CA ALA A 706 32.20 -20.30 -22.49
C ALA A 706 33.05 -20.16 -21.22
N VAL A 707 32.44 -20.14 -20.03
CA VAL A 707 33.17 -20.10 -18.75
C VAL A 707 33.58 -21.49 -18.29
N LEU A 708 32.80 -22.53 -18.58
CA LEU A 708 33.19 -23.93 -18.32
C LEU A 708 34.37 -24.40 -19.17
N SER A 709 34.63 -23.73 -20.29
CA SER A 709 35.68 -24.07 -21.26
C SER A 709 36.91 -23.16 -21.21
N SER A 710 36.97 -22.21 -20.27
CA SER A 710 38.04 -21.19 -20.13
C SER A 710 38.60 -21.10 -18.72
#